data_AF-A0A6A4L9I9-F1
#
_entry.id   AF-A0A6A4L9I9-F1
#
_cell.length_a   1.000
_cell.length_b   1.000
_cell.length_c   1.000
_cell.angle_alpha   90.00
_cell.angle_beta   90.00
_cell.angle_gamma   90.00
#
_symmetry.space_group_name_H-M   'P 1'
#
loop_
_entity.id
_entity.type
_entity.pdbx_description
1 polymer ?
#
loop_
_entity_poly.entity_id
_entity_poly.type
_entity_poly.pdbx_seq_one_letter_code
_entity_poly.pdbx_strand_id
1 'polypeptide(L)'
;MASHFPLYVFLLSLTIPQFISTLAELDNYIVHMDLSAMPKAFSSHHTWYLATISSILDNTRAAATAAASPTSLSSSSSKFIYGYSNAIHGFTASLSSSEYEAIKQSPGYISSYRDMPVKIDTTHSAEFLGLKSESGTLLAAQQGKDVIVGVVDTGIWPESESFDDDGMTEVPSRWKGECETGTQFNSSMCNKKLIGARFFNKGLHAKFPNLTFSMNSTRDTDGHGTHTSSTAAGNYVEGVSYFGYASGTARGVAPRAHVAMYKALWDEGVYTSDIIAAIDQAMIDGVDVLSLSLGLDGVALYEDPIAIATFAAMEKGIFVSTSAGNEGPYIETLHNGTPWVLTVAAGTMDREFQGLITLGNNVSISGSSLFPGNSNPSQFPLVFTGFCNSTEELKNVGHKIIVCQDKDNSLSEQVYYVQNSNVTAAIFVTNTTDLELSIQTTFPAIFLNLELGEIVLDYVKNGDDPKAKIDFHRTRLGTKPAPKVASYSSRGPSPSCPFVLKPDLMAPGSLILASWPQNLQVVDLTTGPLFSQFNILSGTSMSCPHAAGVGALLKAARSEWSPAAIRSAMMTTSYSNDNDFNPIQDLGNNNKVATPLAIGSGHVDPNKALDPGLIYDADVTDYVNLLCGLNYTTKQIQTITRGNPYNCSNPTLDINYPSFIAFFNANASETVREFSRTVTNVGEGMTNYTAKVTAMEGFKVKVVPEKLVFRERSEKQSYKVSIEGPKTMKEDTVAFGYLTWVEIEGDHVVRSPIVATSLSSDALGGQN
;
A
#
# COMPACT_ATOMS: atom_id res chain seq x y z
N MET A 1 -79.33 16.35 -58.79
CA MET A 1 -79.38 14.93 -58.38
C MET A 1 -78.21 14.67 -57.45
N ALA A 2 -78.50 14.06 -56.30
CA ALA A 2 -77.62 13.41 -55.32
C ALA A 2 -76.51 14.24 -54.62
N SER A 3 -76.70 14.38 -53.31
CA SER A 3 -75.78 14.89 -52.28
C SER A 3 -74.55 14.00 -52.06
N HIS A 4 -73.41 14.57 -51.68
CA HIS A 4 -72.58 14.14 -50.54
C HIS A 4 -71.45 15.15 -50.26
N PHE A 5 -71.28 15.51 -48.98
CA PHE A 5 -70.22 16.35 -48.39
C PHE A 5 -69.00 15.49 -47.99
N PRO A 6 -67.76 16.03 -48.05
CA PRO A 6 -66.93 16.16 -46.83
C PRO A 6 -66.06 17.44 -46.81
N LEU A 7 -65.93 18.14 -45.69
CA LEU A 7 -64.99 17.97 -44.56
C LEU A 7 -63.62 18.65 -44.81
N TYR A 8 -63.47 19.88 -44.29
CA TYR A 8 -62.21 20.64 -44.26
C TYR A 8 -61.52 20.45 -42.90
N VAL A 9 -60.24 20.07 -42.93
CA VAL A 9 -59.33 19.93 -41.79
C VAL A 9 -58.66 21.27 -41.49
N PHE A 10 -58.72 21.75 -40.25
CA PHE A 10 -57.84 22.82 -39.75
C PHE A 10 -57.47 22.54 -38.28
N LEU A 11 -56.16 22.53 -38.01
CA LEU A 11 -55.55 22.28 -36.70
C LEU A 11 -55.85 23.40 -35.70
N LEU A 12 -56.22 23.02 -34.46
CA LEU A 12 -56.23 23.90 -33.29
C LEU A 12 -55.61 23.14 -32.10
N SER A 13 -54.55 23.73 -31.54
CA SER A 13 -53.78 23.25 -30.40
C SER A 13 -54.56 23.35 -29.09
N LEU A 14 -54.79 22.22 -28.42
CA LEU A 14 -55.23 22.15 -27.03
C LEU A 14 -54.02 21.93 -26.12
N THR A 15 -53.71 22.91 -25.27
CA THR A 15 -52.81 22.75 -24.12
C THR A 15 -53.61 22.25 -22.91
N ILE A 16 -53.30 21.05 -22.42
CA ILE A 16 -53.84 20.50 -21.17
C ILE A 16 -52.85 20.86 -20.05
N PRO A 17 -53.25 21.51 -18.94
CA PRO A 17 -52.38 21.65 -17.78
C PRO A 17 -52.32 20.31 -17.05
N GLN A 18 -51.17 19.62 -17.13
CA GLN A 18 -50.86 18.52 -16.21
C GLN A 18 -50.52 19.11 -14.84
N PHE A 19 -51.44 18.95 -13.88
CA PHE A 19 -51.10 19.07 -12.47
C PHE A 19 -50.26 17.86 -12.08
N ILE A 20 -48.94 18.04 -11.95
CA ILE A 20 -48.05 17.08 -11.30
C ILE A 20 -48.27 17.25 -9.79
N SER A 21 -48.85 16.24 -9.14
CA SER A 21 -48.83 16.15 -7.68
C SER A 21 -47.40 15.84 -7.23
N THR A 22 -46.73 16.78 -6.57
CA THR A 22 -45.48 16.53 -5.86
C THR A 22 -45.79 15.65 -4.65
N LEU A 23 -45.50 14.35 -4.71
CA LEU A 23 -45.40 13.54 -3.50
C LEU A 23 -44.27 14.11 -2.65
N ALA A 24 -44.52 14.32 -1.35
CA ALA A 24 -43.50 14.79 -0.42
C ALA A 24 -42.35 13.76 -0.36
N GLU A 25 -41.13 14.22 -0.63
CA GLU A 25 -39.92 13.41 -0.57
C GLU A 25 -39.68 13.00 0.90
N LEU A 26 -39.65 11.69 1.15
CA LEU A 26 -39.35 11.12 2.46
C LEU A 26 -37.85 10.83 2.51
N ASP A 27 -37.21 11.18 3.62
CA ASP A 27 -35.81 10.90 3.90
C ASP A 27 -35.65 10.21 5.26
N ASN A 28 -34.59 9.44 5.41
CA ASN A 28 -34.26 8.80 6.69
C ASN A 28 -33.41 9.74 7.54
N TYR A 29 -33.74 9.86 8.82
CA TYR A 29 -33.02 10.68 9.77
C TYR A 29 -32.72 9.90 11.04
N ILE A 30 -31.49 10.03 11.52
CA ILE A 30 -31.06 9.54 12.83
C ILE A 30 -31.26 10.68 13.83
N VAL A 31 -32.05 10.44 14.87
CA VAL A 31 -32.50 11.42 15.86
C VAL A 31 -31.95 11.05 17.24
N HIS A 32 -31.25 11.99 17.87
CA HIS A 32 -30.65 11.84 19.21
C HIS A 32 -31.57 12.42 20.28
N MET A 33 -31.72 11.69 21.39
CA MET A 33 -32.66 11.98 22.46
C MET A 33 -31.98 11.99 23.84
N ASP A 34 -32.28 12.99 24.66
CA ASP A 34 -31.82 13.13 26.04
C ASP A 34 -32.62 12.19 26.95
N LEU A 35 -31.97 11.15 27.46
CA LEU A 35 -32.61 10.18 28.35
C LEU A 35 -33.18 10.80 29.62
N SER A 36 -32.57 11.88 30.13
CA SER A 36 -33.06 12.55 31.34
C SER A 36 -34.43 13.19 31.13
N ALA A 37 -34.78 13.47 29.87
CA ALA A 37 -36.06 14.02 29.46
C ALA A 37 -37.15 12.94 29.26
N MET A 38 -36.83 11.63 29.39
CA MET A 38 -37.84 10.57 29.25
C MET A 38 -38.93 10.72 30.34
N PRO A 39 -40.21 10.89 29.97
CA PRO A 39 -41.28 10.94 30.94
C PRO A 39 -41.39 9.64 31.73
N LYS A 40 -41.58 9.73 33.06
CA LYS A 40 -41.74 8.57 33.98
C LYS A 40 -42.88 7.61 33.60
N ALA A 41 -43.80 8.04 32.73
CA ALA A 41 -44.91 7.23 32.24
C ALA A 41 -44.48 6.15 31.22
N PHE A 42 -43.29 6.26 30.62
CA PHE A 42 -42.78 5.27 29.68
C PHE A 42 -41.96 4.19 30.40
N SER A 43 -42.27 2.94 30.11
CA SER A 43 -41.56 1.77 30.66
C SER A 43 -40.27 1.44 29.92
N SER A 44 -40.06 2.01 28.73
CA SER A 44 -38.83 1.86 27.95
C SER A 44 -38.62 3.00 26.95
N HIS A 45 -37.35 3.26 26.60
CA HIS A 45 -36.97 4.24 25.57
C HIS A 45 -37.70 3.99 24.25
N HIS A 46 -37.85 2.71 23.85
CA HIS A 46 -38.55 2.32 22.64
C HIS A 46 -40.01 2.80 22.62
N THR A 47 -40.75 2.61 23.73
CA THR A 47 -42.15 3.08 23.82
C THR A 47 -42.26 4.60 23.82
N TRP A 48 -41.28 5.29 24.41
CA TRP A 48 -41.19 6.75 24.38
C TRP A 48 -40.95 7.26 22.95
N TYR A 49 -39.99 6.69 22.22
CA TYR A 49 -39.67 7.11 20.85
C TYR A 49 -40.83 6.88 19.87
N LEU A 50 -41.52 5.74 19.96
CA LEU A 50 -42.72 5.49 19.15
C LEU A 50 -43.84 6.50 19.44
N ALA A 51 -44.02 6.88 20.71
CA ALA A 51 -45.00 7.90 21.09
C ALA A 51 -44.61 9.28 20.57
N THR A 52 -43.31 9.63 20.61
CA THR A 52 -42.79 10.88 20.03
C THR A 52 -43.10 10.98 18.54
N ILE A 53 -42.84 9.93 17.75
CA ILE A 53 -43.18 9.89 16.33
C ILE A 53 -44.69 9.98 16.11
N SER A 54 -45.48 9.25 16.92
CA SER A 54 -46.95 9.29 16.80
C SER A 54 -47.51 10.69 17.05
N SER A 55 -47.01 11.40 18.06
CA SER A 55 -47.44 12.76 18.36
C SER A 55 -47.15 13.73 17.20
N ILE A 56 -46.03 13.54 16.51
CA ILE A 56 -45.66 14.37 15.36
C ILE A 56 -46.58 14.08 14.17
N LEU A 57 -46.87 12.80 13.92
CA LEU A 57 -47.81 12.39 12.88
C LEU A 57 -49.20 12.95 13.13
N ASP A 58 -49.67 12.96 14.37
CA ASP A 58 -50.99 13.51 14.71
C ASP A 58 -51.02 15.04 14.58
N ASN A 59 -49.93 15.74 14.94
CA ASN A 59 -49.81 17.18 14.75
C ASN A 59 -49.72 17.60 13.26
N THR A 60 -48.99 16.84 12.45
CA THR A 60 -48.92 17.09 10.99
C THR A 60 -50.23 16.73 10.29
N ARG A 61 -50.96 15.70 10.74
CA ARG A 61 -52.33 15.40 10.27
C ARG A 61 -53.33 16.50 10.63
N ALA A 62 -53.26 17.05 11.85
CA ALA A 62 -54.11 18.17 12.26
C ALA A 62 -53.85 19.43 11.44
N ALA A 63 -52.60 19.67 11.02
CA ALA A 63 -52.25 20.76 10.11
C ALA A 63 -52.69 20.50 8.65
N ALA A 64 -52.62 19.25 8.17
CA ALA A 64 -53.00 18.86 6.81
C ALA A 64 -54.53 18.77 6.59
N THR A 65 -55.31 18.43 7.61
CA THR A 65 -56.79 18.36 7.51
C THR A 65 -57.47 19.73 7.33
N ALA A 66 -56.73 20.83 7.46
CA ALA A 66 -57.16 22.16 7.01
C ALA A 66 -57.02 22.35 5.47
N ALA A 67 -56.37 21.43 4.75
CA ALA A 67 -56.10 21.50 3.31
C ALA A 67 -56.16 20.12 2.62
N ALA A 68 -57.39 19.64 2.35
CA ALA A 68 -57.74 18.58 1.36
C ALA A 68 -57.28 17.11 1.58
N SER A 69 -57.88 16.25 0.74
CA SER A 69 -58.24 14.81 0.81
C SER A 69 -57.19 13.74 1.19
N PRO A 70 -57.63 12.53 1.63
CA PRO A 70 -56.79 11.56 2.33
C PRO A 70 -55.97 10.68 1.38
N THR A 71 -54.65 10.83 1.41
CA THR A 71 -53.68 9.86 0.87
C THR A 71 -53.07 9.01 1.99
N SER A 72 -52.74 7.75 1.65
CA SER A 72 -52.36 6.62 2.50
C SER A 72 -51.81 6.93 3.91
N LEU A 73 -52.52 6.44 4.93
CA LEU A 73 -52.10 6.54 6.33
C LEU A 73 -50.86 5.69 6.61
N SER A 74 -49.76 6.34 6.97
CA SER A 74 -48.60 5.71 7.59
C SER A 74 -48.78 5.71 9.12
N SER A 75 -48.66 4.54 9.75
CA SER A 75 -48.63 4.39 11.21
C SER A 75 -47.25 4.78 11.76
N SER A 76 -47.16 5.18 13.04
CA SER A 76 -45.86 5.46 13.69
C SER A 76 -44.90 4.27 13.60
N SER A 77 -45.42 3.05 13.65
CA SER A 77 -44.64 1.82 13.44
C SER A 77 -44.06 1.66 12.03
N SER A 78 -44.65 2.30 11.02
CA SER A 78 -44.19 2.22 9.62
C SER A 78 -43.09 3.23 9.29
N LYS A 79 -42.94 4.29 10.11
CA LYS A 79 -41.89 5.30 9.96
C LYS A 79 -40.73 5.11 10.92
N PHE A 80 -40.96 4.46 12.05
CA PHE A 80 -39.90 4.05 12.97
C PHE A 80 -39.09 2.92 12.33
N ILE A 81 -37.78 3.12 12.21
CA ILE A 81 -36.86 2.14 11.62
C ILE A 81 -36.14 1.38 12.74
N TYR A 82 -35.40 2.09 13.60
CA TYR A 82 -34.65 1.50 14.71
C TYR A 82 -34.64 2.40 15.95
N GLY A 83 -34.53 1.79 17.13
CA GLY A 83 -34.29 2.48 18.39
C GLY A 83 -32.96 2.07 18.99
N TYR A 84 -32.17 3.05 19.41
CA TYR A 84 -30.84 2.86 19.97
C TYR A 84 -30.86 3.16 21.46
N SER A 85 -30.30 2.26 22.26
CA SER A 85 -30.25 2.42 23.71
C SER A 85 -28.85 2.33 24.30
N ASN A 86 -27.85 1.91 23.51
CA ASN A 86 -26.48 1.67 24.00
C ASN A 86 -25.43 2.45 23.20
N ALA A 87 -25.43 2.36 21.87
CA ALA A 87 -24.45 3.03 21.01
C ALA A 87 -24.67 4.55 20.93
N ILE A 88 -25.95 4.94 20.83
CA ILE A 88 -26.46 6.30 21.03
C ILE A 88 -27.84 6.16 21.72
N HIS A 89 -28.36 7.24 22.27
CA HIS A 89 -29.72 7.29 22.80
C HIS A 89 -30.60 8.05 21.80
N GLY A 90 -31.51 7.35 21.14
CA GLY A 90 -32.24 7.92 20.01
C GLY A 90 -32.91 6.90 19.11
N PHE A 91 -33.38 7.33 17.95
CA PHE A 91 -34.04 6.46 16.97
C PHE A 91 -33.81 6.94 15.54
N THR A 92 -34.00 6.04 14.58
CA THR A 92 -34.03 6.37 13.14
C THR A 92 -35.46 6.32 12.66
N ALA A 93 -35.86 7.33 11.89
CA ALA A 93 -37.19 7.38 11.29
C ALA A 93 -37.17 7.91 9.86
N SER A 94 -38.09 7.42 9.03
CA SER A 94 -38.37 7.94 7.70
C SER A 94 -39.36 9.09 7.81
N LEU A 95 -38.93 10.32 7.52
CA LEU A 95 -39.65 11.55 7.78
C LEU A 95 -39.71 12.43 6.53
N SER A 96 -40.84 13.11 6.33
CA SER A 96 -40.92 14.24 5.38
C SER A 96 -40.27 15.48 5.99
N SER A 97 -39.95 16.50 5.19
CA SER A 97 -39.35 17.74 5.69
C SER A 97 -40.18 18.41 6.80
N SER A 98 -41.52 18.36 6.70
CA SER A 98 -42.42 18.93 7.72
C SER A 98 -42.41 18.15 9.04
N GLU A 99 -42.31 16.81 8.96
CA GLU A 99 -42.22 15.94 10.14
C GLU A 99 -40.84 16.02 10.78
N TYR A 100 -39.79 16.20 9.97
CA TYR A 100 -38.44 16.43 10.43
C TYR A 100 -38.34 17.73 11.24
N GLU A 101 -38.88 18.86 10.76
CA GLU A 101 -38.88 20.08 11.57
C GLU A 101 -39.70 19.95 12.86
N ALA A 102 -40.80 19.19 12.82
CA ALA A 102 -41.59 18.91 14.01
C ALA A 102 -40.82 18.03 15.04
N ILE A 103 -39.96 17.11 14.59
CA ILE A 103 -39.16 16.27 15.50
C ILE A 103 -38.15 17.07 16.30
N LYS A 104 -37.60 18.15 15.73
CA LYS A 104 -36.66 19.04 16.41
C LYS A 104 -37.27 19.79 17.60
N GLN A 105 -38.59 19.88 17.63
CA GLN A 105 -39.34 20.52 18.72
C GLN A 105 -39.83 19.52 19.77
N SER A 106 -39.53 18.22 19.60
CA SER A 106 -40.00 17.21 20.53
C SER A 106 -39.24 17.26 21.87
N PRO A 107 -39.89 17.01 23.01
CA PRO A 107 -39.22 16.95 24.30
C PRO A 107 -38.12 15.90 24.32
N GLY A 108 -36.92 16.32 24.70
CA GLY A 108 -35.73 15.48 24.73
C GLY A 108 -34.97 15.41 23.40
N TYR A 109 -35.42 16.07 22.32
CA TYR A 109 -34.62 16.17 21.10
C TYR A 109 -33.29 16.90 21.36
N ILE A 110 -32.18 16.31 20.93
CA ILE A 110 -30.84 16.91 21.01
C ILE A 110 -30.41 17.39 19.63
N SER A 111 -30.38 16.46 18.66
CA SER A 111 -29.89 16.70 17.31
C SER A 111 -30.37 15.62 16.35
N SER A 112 -30.28 15.88 15.05
CA SER A 112 -30.55 14.88 14.03
C SER A 112 -29.78 15.17 12.76
N TYR A 113 -29.51 14.13 12.00
CA TYR A 113 -28.86 14.22 10.69
C TYR A 113 -29.47 13.19 9.74
N ARG A 114 -29.38 13.49 8.44
CA ARG A 114 -29.84 12.58 7.38
C ARG A 114 -29.00 11.31 7.41
N ASP A 115 -29.65 10.17 7.27
CA ASP A 115 -29.03 8.87 7.10
C ASP A 115 -28.38 8.80 5.70
N MET A 116 -27.11 8.45 5.63
CA MET A 116 -26.29 8.58 4.42
C MET A 116 -25.75 7.20 4.01
N PRO A 117 -25.71 6.89 2.70
CA PRO A 117 -25.09 5.66 2.23
C PRO A 117 -23.59 5.67 2.58
N VAL A 118 -23.10 4.55 3.11
CA VAL A 118 -21.69 4.35 3.46
C VAL A 118 -20.97 3.78 2.25
N LYS A 119 -19.82 4.35 1.93
CA LYS A 119 -18.86 3.78 0.97
C LYS A 119 -18.02 2.76 1.74
N ILE A 120 -17.86 1.55 1.19
CA ILE A 120 -16.95 0.55 1.77
C ILE A 120 -15.53 1.06 1.55
N ASP A 121 -14.84 1.40 2.62
CA ASP A 121 -13.41 1.68 2.59
C ASP A 121 -12.70 0.38 2.98
N THR A 122 -11.91 -0.21 2.09
CA THR A 122 -10.89 -1.19 2.50
C THR A 122 -9.73 -0.45 3.18
N THR A 123 -8.75 -1.10 3.80
CA THR A 123 -7.60 -0.40 4.42
C THR A 123 -6.60 0.18 3.39
N HIS A 124 -7.15 0.55 2.24
CA HIS A 124 -6.74 1.48 1.19
C HIS A 124 -5.68 1.02 0.21
N SER A 125 -4.65 0.30 0.64
CA SER A 125 -3.52 -0.01 -0.26
C SER A 125 -3.93 -0.80 -1.51
N ALA A 126 -4.84 -1.78 -1.38
CA ALA A 126 -5.33 -2.54 -2.53
C ALA A 126 -6.25 -1.70 -3.45
N GLU A 127 -7.03 -0.77 -2.90
CA GLU A 127 -7.84 0.18 -3.68
C GLU A 127 -6.98 1.22 -4.39
N PHE A 128 -5.93 1.71 -3.73
CA PHE A 128 -4.93 2.61 -4.31
C PHE A 128 -4.23 1.97 -5.51
N LEU A 129 -3.98 0.66 -5.45
CA LEU A 129 -3.51 -0.15 -6.58
C LEU A 129 -4.59 -0.40 -7.67
N GLY A 130 -5.80 0.13 -7.50
CA GLY A 130 -6.91 -0.03 -8.44
C GLY A 130 -7.56 -1.42 -8.43
N LEU A 131 -7.27 -2.28 -7.45
CA LEU A 131 -7.87 -3.62 -7.35
C LEU A 131 -9.29 -3.52 -6.79
N LYS A 132 -10.28 -3.80 -7.62
CA LYS A 132 -11.70 -3.76 -7.27
C LYS A 132 -12.30 -5.16 -7.39
N SER A 133 -13.16 -5.55 -6.45
CA SER A 133 -13.73 -6.92 -6.39
C SER A 133 -14.51 -7.32 -7.66
N GLU A 134 -15.05 -6.34 -8.40
CA GLU A 134 -15.95 -6.57 -9.55
C GLU A 134 -15.30 -6.33 -10.92
N SER A 135 -13.99 -6.05 -10.99
CA SER A 135 -13.33 -5.73 -12.27
C SER A 135 -11.81 -5.90 -12.23
N GLY A 136 -11.18 -5.91 -13.40
CA GLY A 136 -9.72 -5.89 -13.53
C GLY A 136 -9.07 -7.19 -13.05
N THR A 137 -7.83 -7.07 -12.57
CA THR A 137 -6.99 -8.23 -12.22
C THR A 137 -7.56 -9.06 -11.09
N LEU A 138 -8.20 -8.42 -10.11
CA LEU A 138 -8.76 -9.13 -8.97
C LEU A 138 -9.90 -10.07 -9.39
N LEU A 139 -10.74 -9.68 -10.34
CA LEU A 139 -11.78 -10.54 -10.91
C LEU A 139 -11.19 -11.62 -11.83
N ALA A 140 -10.31 -11.23 -12.76
CA ALA A 140 -9.72 -12.13 -13.75
C ALA A 140 -8.92 -13.27 -13.10
N ALA A 141 -8.21 -12.96 -12.02
CA ALA A 141 -7.45 -13.92 -11.23
C ALA A 141 -8.29 -14.70 -10.20
N GLN A 142 -9.61 -14.52 -10.17
CA GLN A 142 -10.49 -15.05 -9.11
C GLN A 142 -9.93 -14.77 -7.71
N GLN A 143 -9.43 -13.54 -7.49
CA GLN A 143 -8.81 -13.07 -6.25
C GLN A 143 -7.57 -13.87 -5.79
N GLY A 144 -6.90 -14.60 -6.70
CA GLY A 144 -5.73 -15.42 -6.39
C GLY A 144 -6.07 -16.86 -6.01
N LYS A 145 -7.30 -17.31 -6.27
CA LYS A 145 -7.76 -18.66 -5.98
C LYS A 145 -6.79 -19.73 -6.49
N ASP A 146 -6.60 -20.78 -5.67
CA ASP A 146 -5.75 -21.96 -5.91
C ASP A 146 -4.24 -21.66 -6.05
N VAL A 147 -3.82 -20.40 -5.90
CA VAL A 147 -2.40 -20.00 -5.79
C VAL A 147 -1.95 -20.05 -4.33
N ILE A 148 -0.72 -20.48 -4.13
CA ILE A 148 -0.09 -20.65 -2.82
C ILE A 148 1.06 -19.66 -2.70
N VAL A 149 0.91 -18.70 -1.77
CA VAL A 149 1.93 -17.72 -1.41
C VAL A 149 2.71 -18.25 -0.20
N GLY A 150 3.97 -18.60 -0.43
CA GLY A 150 4.93 -18.91 0.62
C GLY A 150 5.55 -17.65 1.18
N VAL A 151 5.60 -17.53 2.51
CA VAL A 151 6.19 -16.38 3.22
C VAL A 151 7.30 -16.89 4.12
N VAL A 152 8.53 -16.37 3.96
CA VAL A 152 9.66 -16.71 4.83
C VAL A 152 9.95 -15.52 5.74
N ASP A 153 9.63 -15.65 7.03
CA ASP A 153 9.55 -14.50 7.94
C ASP A 153 9.69 -14.92 9.43
N THR A 154 9.18 -14.10 10.37
CA THR A 154 9.20 -14.29 11.83
C THR A 154 8.11 -15.22 12.37
N GLY A 155 7.23 -15.73 11.51
CA GLY A 155 6.13 -16.62 11.85
C GLY A 155 4.77 -16.03 11.53
N ILE A 156 3.71 -16.65 12.04
CA ILE A 156 2.34 -16.19 11.83
C ILE A 156 1.51 -16.29 13.12
N TRP A 157 0.58 -15.35 13.30
CA TRP A 157 -0.46 -15.42 14.31
C TRP A 157 -1.74 -16.04 13.72
N PRO A 158 -1.94 -17.37 13.82
CA PRO A 158 -2.95 -18.08 13.04
C PRO A 158 -4.39 -17.69 13.42
N GLU A 159 -4.62 -17.18 14.63
CA GLU A 159 -5.95 -16.74 15.08
C GLU A 159 -6.37 -15.36 14.54
N SER A 160 -5.53 -14.68 13.77
CA SER A 160 -5.94 -13.43 13.14
C SER A 160 -7.09 -13.68 12.16
N GLU A 161 -8.12 -12.83 12.18
CA GLU A 161 -9.26 -12.91 11.25
C GLU A 161 -8.83 -12.83 9.78
N SER A 162 -7.66 -12.23 9.48
CA SER A 162 -7.08 -12.24 8.14
C SER A 162 -6.68 -13.63 7.64
N PHE A 163 -6.61 -14.62 8.52
CA PHE A 163 -6.31 -16.02 8.19
C PHE A 163 -7.51 -16.95 8.42
N ASP A 164 -8.71 -16.37 8.61
CA ASP A 164 -9.95 -17.14 8.52
C ASP A 164 -10.14 -17.69 7.11
N ASP A 165 -10.73 -18.89 7.01
CA ASP A 165 -10.94 -19.59 5.75
C ASP A 165 -12.34 -19.43 5.13
N ASP A 166 -13.12 -18.49 5.66
CA ASP A 166 -14.37 -18.04 5.09
C ASP A 166 -14.21 -17.63 3.62
N GLY A 167 -14.93 -18.33 2.74
CA GLY A 167 -14.91 -18.13 1.29
C GLY A 167 -13.66 -18.66 0.57
N MET A 168 -12.79 -19.40 1.26
CA MET A 168 -11.67 -20.11 0.63
C MET A 168 -12.13 -21.40 -0.07
N THR A 169 -11.43 -21.77 -1.14
CA THR A 169 -11.58 -23.07 -1.79
C THR A 169 -10.85 -24.16 -1.01
N GLU A 170 -11.13 -25.43 -1.35
CA GLU A 170 -10.38 -26.55 -0.81
C GLU A 170 -8.88 -26.42 -1.12
N VAL A 171 -8.05 -26.92 -0.20
CA VAL A 171 -6.59 -26.91 -0.36
C VAL A 171 -6.21 -27.64 -1.67
N PRO A 172 -5.39 -27.05 -2.56
CA PRO A 172 -5.05 -27.66 -3.83
C PRO A 172 -4.38 -29.02 -3.65
N SER A 173 -4.81 -30.04 -4.40
CA SER A 173 -4.29 -31.42 -4.26
C SER A 173 -2.80 -31.58 -4.56
N ARG A 174 -2.19 -30.57 -5.19
CA ARG A 174 -0.74 -30.50 -5.44
C ARG A 174 0.08 -30.07 -4.23
N TRP A 175 -0.56 -29.48 -3.22
CA TRP A 175 0.07 -29.02 -1.99
C TRP A 175 0.63 -30.22 -1.21
N LYS A 176 1.90 -30.11 -0.78
CA LYS A 176 2.59 -31.17 -0.04
C LYS A 176 3.10 -30.73 1.33
N GLY A 177 2.89 -29.46 1.69
CA GLY A 177 3.30 -28.95 2.98
C GLY A 177 2.42 -29.47 4.11
N GLU A 178 2.85 -29.18 5.33
CA GLU A 178 2.22 -29.65 6.56
C GLU A 178 2.06 -28.50 7.57
N CYS A 179 1.25 -28.77 8.60
CA CYS A 179 1.08 -27.88 9.75
C CYS A 179 1.90 -28.42 10.92
N GLU A 180 3.12 -27.93 11.07
CA GLU A 180 4.09 -28.41 12.04
C GLU A 180 3.68 -28.01 13.48
N THR A 181 3.63 -28.98 14.39
CA THR A 181 3.28 -28.73 15.79
C THR A 181 4.48 -28.23 16.58
N GLY A 182 4.27 -27.29 17.49
CA GLY A 182 5.30 -26.78 18.39
C GLY A 182 4.72 -26.09 19.62
N THR A 183 5.52 -25.28 20.31
CA THR A 183 5.06 -24.47 21.45
C THR A 183 3.86 -23.60 21.06
N GLN A 184 2.72 -23.78 21.74
CA GLN A 184 1.47 -23.03 21.49
C GLN A 184 1.02 -23.02 20.03
N PHE A 185 1.39 -24.06 19.27
CA PHE A 185 0.99 -24.22 17.87
C PHE A 185 0.68 -25.69 17.61
N ASN A 186 -0.56 -26.00 17.23
CA ASN A 186 -0.97 -27.37 16.91
C ASN A 186 -1.44 -27.46 15.45
N SER A 187 -1.55 -28.67 14.93
CA SER A 187 -1.87 -28.89 13.51
C SER A 187 -3.27 -28.41 13.11
N SER A 188 -4.19 -28.23 14.06
CA SER A 188 -5.52 -27.68 13.79
C SER A 188 -5.56 -26.16 13.61
N MET A 189 -4.42 -25.48 13.81
CA MET A 189 -4.29 -24.03 13.53
C MET A 189 -4.10 -23.73 12.04
N CYS A 190 -3.84 -24.74 11.21
CA CYS A 190 -3.96 -24.60 9.77
C CYS A 190 -5.39 -24.91 9.33
N ASN A 191 -5.84 -24.20 8.29
CA ASN A 191 -7.18 -24.27 7.72
C ASN A 191 -7.08 -24.13 6.19
N LYS A 192 -8.16 -23.78 5.48
CA LYS A 192 -8.07 -23.60 4.01
C LYS A 192 -7.40 -22.28 3.62
N LYS A 193 -7.16 -21.36 4.54
CA LYS A 193 -6.45 -20.10 4.31
C LYS A 193 -4.96 -20.24 4.59
N LEU A 194 -4.61 -20.53 5.84
CA LEU A 194 -3.26 -20.92 6.26
C LEU A 194 -3.12 -22.43 6.09
N ILE A 195 -2.60 -22.87 4.94
CA ILE A 195 -2.60 -24.29 4.55
C ILE A 195 -1.35 -25.06 5.03
N GLY A 196 -0.33 -24.34 5.48
CA GLY A 196 0.85 -24.92 6.12
C GLY A 196 1.66 -23.90 6.88
N ALA A 197 2.35 -24.40 7.90
CA ALA A 197 3.11 -23.61 8.85
C ALA A 197 4.29 -24.45 9.33
N ARG A 198 5.50 -23.99 9.04
CA ARG A 198 6.76 -24.67 9.38
C ARG A 198 7.76 -23.70 9.97
N PHE A 199 8.75 -24.20 10.70
CA PHE A 199 9.76 -23.35 11.32
C PHE A 199 11.15 -23.98 11.22
N PHE A 200 12.18 -23.12 11.15
CA PHE A 200 13.56 -23.49 10.88
C PHE A 200 14.47 -22.73 11.82
N ASN A 201 15.13 -23.44 12.74
CA ASN A 201 16.05 -22.88 13.73
C ASN A 201 17.27 -23.77 14.00
N LYS A 202 17.52 -24.75 13.13
CA LYS A 202 18.61 -25.73 13.32
C LYS A 202 19.96 -25.06 13.19
N GLY A 203 20.10 -24.08 12.28
CA GLY A 203 21.32 -23.28 12.14
C GLY A 203 21.61 -22.47 13.39
N LEU A 204 20.60 -21.74 13.86
CA LEU A 204 20.67 -20.97 15.10
C LEU A 204 21.01 -21.85 16.32
N HIS A 205 20.33 -22.99 16.48
CA HIS A 205 20.60 -23.93 17.56
C HIS A 205 21.99 -24.57 17.47
N ALA A 206 22.47 -24.91 16.27
CA ALA A 206 23.81 -25.44 16.09
C ALA A 206 24.90 -24.43 16.50
N LYS A 207 24.67 -23.13 16.25
CA LYS A 207 25.60 -22.07 16.66
C LYS A 207 25.53 -21.78 18.16
N PHE A 208 24.34 -21.87 18.75
CA PHE A 208 24.12 -21.67 20.18
C PHE A 208 23.35 -22.85 20.80
N PRO A 209 24.02 -23.98 21.11
CA PRO A 209 23.35 -25.20 21.59
C PRO A 209 22.63 -25.05 22.94
N ASN A 210 23.06 -24.09 23.75
CA ASN A 210 22.44 -23.81 25.06
C ASN A 210 21.28 -22.79 24.96
N LEU A 211 20.97 -22.30 23.77
CA LEU A 211 19.87 -21.38 23.55
C LEU A 211 18.54 -22.11 23.69
N THR A 212 17.65 -21.56 24.52
CA THR A 212 16.28 -22.04 24.69
C THR A 212 15.32 -21.16 23.90
N PHE A 213 14.60 -21.77 22.96
CA PHE A 213 13.54 -21.09 22.24
C PHE A 213 12.30 -20.98 23.10
N SER A 214 11.92 -19.74 23.43
CA SER A 214 10.71 -19.49 24.22
C SER A 214 9.44 -19.89 23.44
N MET A 215 9.42 -19.64 22.14
CA MET A 215 8.33 -19.99 21.23
C MET A 215 8.81 -20.90 20.09
N ASN A 216 9.20 -22.15 20.43
CA ASN A 216 9.65 -23.15 19.44
C ASN A 216 8.51 -23.70 18.57
N SER A 217 7.96 -22.84 17.72
CA SER A 217 6.91 -23.12 16.75
C SER A 217 6.86 -22.03 15.69
N THR A 218 5.96 -22.17 14.71
CA THR A 218 5.68 -21.15 13.69
C THR A 218 4.87 -19.96 14.22
N ARG A 219 4.49 -19.94 15.51
CA ARG A 219 3.79 -18.79 16.10
C ARG A 219 4.69 -17.54 16.05
N ASP A 220 4.11 -16.44 15.59
CA ASP A 220 4.78 -15.14 15.54
C ASP A 220 4.88 -14.51 16.94
N THR A 221 6.08 -14.05 17.28
CA THR A 221 6.39 -13.33 18.52
C THR A 221 6.99 -11.94 18.28
N ASP A 222 7.16 -11.58 17.01
CA ASP A 222 7.66 -10.28 16.56
C ASP A 222 6.53 -9.45 15.92
N GLY A 223 5.71 -10.09 15.10
CA GLY A 223 4.57 -9.52 14.40
C GLY A 223 4.81 -9.22 12.92
N HIS A 224 6.08 -9.10 12.49
CA HIS A 224 6.44 -8.81 11.11
C HIS A 224 5.86 -9.84 10.11
N GLY A 225 6.01 -11.14 10.36
CA GLY A 225 5.50 -12.19 9.48
C GLY A 225 3.97 -12.25 9.39
N THR A 226 3.27 -11.94 10.48
CA THR A 226 1.80 -11.77 10.50
C THR A 226 1.38 -10.58 9.62
N HIS A 227 2.11 -9.47 9.71
CA HIS A 227 1.86 -8.24 8.95
C HIS A 227 2.11 -8.44 7.45
N THR A 228 3.25 -9.04 7.07
CA THR A 228 3.62 -9.29 5.67
C THR A 228 2.69 -10.32 5.01
N SER A 229 2.34 -11.41 5.73
CA SER A 229 1.43 -12.45 5.22
C SER A 229 0.03 -11.91 4.95
N SER A 230 -0.52 -11.12 5.87
CA SER A 230 -1.84 -10.50 5.71
C SER A 230 -1.85 -9.40 4.63
N THR A 231 -0.73 -8.73 4.41
CA THR A 231 -0.57 -7.78 3.29
C THR A 231 -0.59 -8.49 1.93
N ALA A 232 0.12 -9.61 1.79
CA ALA A 232 0.16 -10.35 0.53
C ALA A 232 -1.20 -11.01 0.21
N ALA A 233 -1.74 -11.72 1.20
CA ALA A 233 -2.88 -12.59 1.01
C ALA A 233 -3.76 -12.69 2.25
N GLY A 234 -3.98 -11.65 3.06
CA GLY A 234 -5.00 -11.66 4.09
C GLY A 234 -6.42 -11.77 3.51
N ASN A 235 -7.30 -12.50 4.19
CA ASN A 235 -8.73 -12.51 3.87
C ASN A 235 -9.37 -11.16 4.24
N TYR A 236 -10.65 -10.98 3.89
CA TYR A 236 -11.40 -9.78 4.22
C TYR A 236 -11.71 -9.73 5.72
N VAL A 237 -11.38 -8.61 6.37
CA VAL A 237 -11.67 -8.37 7.79
C VAL A 237 -12.31 -7.00 7.95
N GLU A 238 -13.57 -6.95 8.36
CA GLU A 238 -14.35 -5.72 8.46
C GLU A 238 -14.11 -4.95 9.76
N GLY A 239 -14.31 -3.64 9.75
CA GLY A 239 -14.35 -2.81 10.96
C GLY A 239 -13.00 -2.67 11.69
N VAL A 240 -11.89 -2.82 10.97
CA VAL A 240 -10.54 -2.76 11.54
C VAL A 240 -10.00 -1.33 11.51
N SER A 241 -9.05 -1.02 12.38
CA SER A 241 -8.37 0.28 12.40
C SER A 241 -7.05 0.19 13.17
N TYR A 242 -6.19 1.19 13.00
CA TYR A 242 -5.12 1.50 13.94
C TYR A 242 -5.64 2.55 14.92
N PHE A 243 -6.21 2.10 16.04
CA PHE A 243 -6.77 2.98 17.08
C PHE A 243 -7.67 4.11 16.52
N GLY A 244 -8.56 3.77 15.58
CA GLY A 244 -9.46 4.72 14.92
C GLY A 244 -8.93 5.32 13.60
N TYR A 245 -7.62 5.32 13.37
CA TYR A 245 -7.04 5.65 12.06
C TYR A 245 -7.19 4.52 11.05
N ALA A 246 -7.22 4.86 9.77
CA ALA A 246 -7.32 3.90 8.66
C ALA A 246 -8.47 2.90 8.85
N SER A 247 -9.60 3.38 9.40
CA SER A 247 -10.78 2.54 9.63
C SER A 247 -11.33 2.01 8.31
N GLY A 248 -11.63 0.72 8.24
CA GLY A 248 -12.14 0.09 7.03
C GLY A 248 -12.12 -1.44 7.07
N THR A 249 -12.10 -2.05 5.88
CA THR A 249 -11.99 -3.50 5.68
C THR A 249 -10.57 -3.88 5.26
N ALA A 250 -9.81 -4.57 6.11
CA ALA A 250 -8.50 -5.07 5.71
C ALA A 250 -8.63 -6.25 4.75
N ARG A 251 -7.71 -6.34 3.79
CA ARG A 251 -7.51 -7.52 2.94
C ARG A 251 -6.12 -7.49 2.33
N GLY A 252 -5.60 -8.66 1.98
CA GLY A 252 -4.41 -8.77 1.16
C GLY A 252 -4.67 -8.37 -0.29
N VAL A 253 -3.56 -8.23 -1.04
CA VAL A 253 -3.61 -8.01 -2.49
C VAL A 253 -4.28 -9.19 -3.20
N ALA A 254 -3.97 -10.43 -2.79
CA ALA A 254 -4.58 -11.66 -3.28
C ALA A 254 -5.40 -12.37 -2.18
N PRO A 255 -6.61 -11.87 -1.84
CA PRO A 255 -7.33 -12.29 -0.64
C PRO A 255 -7.82 -13.74 -0.67
N ARG A 256 -7.89 -14.38 -1.84
CA ARG A 256 -8.28 -15.80 -2.00
C ARG A 256 -7.11 -16.72 -2.33
N ALA A 257 -5.87 -16.23 -2.28
CA ALA A 257 -4.69 -17.09 -2.30
C ALA A 257 -4.50 -17.79 -0.95
N HIS A 258 -3.94 -18.99 -0.97
CA HIS A 258 -3.53 -19.70 0.23
C HIS A 258 -2.21 -19.15 0.76
N VAL A 259 -2.03 -19.20 2.08
CA VAL A 259 -0.80 -18.79 2.78
C VAL A 259 -0.09 -20.03 3.30
N ALA A 260 1.23 -20.08 3.07
CA ALA A 260 2.12 -21.04 3.71
C ALA A 260 3.25 -20.29 4.42
N MET A 261 3.33 -20.43 5.75
CA MET A 261 4.33 -19.74 6.56
C MET A 261 5.55 -20.62 6.81
N TYR A 262 6.74 -20.07 6.56
CA TYR A 262 8.04 -20.68 6.83
C TYR A 262 8.84 -19.76 7.77
N LYS A 263 8.69 -19.96 9.08
CA LYS A 263 9.41 -19.15 10.08
C LYS A 263 10.90 -19.47 10.06
N ALA A 264 11.73 -18.51 9.68
CA ALA A 264 13.19 -18.62 9.69
C ALA A 264 13.87 -17.51 10.49
N LEU A 265 13.11 -16.48 10.90
CA LEU A 265 13.58 -15.37 11.71
C LEU A 265 13.06 -15.56 13.14
N TRP A 266 13.95 -15.39 14.11
CA TRP A 266 13.66 -15.61 15.53
C TRP A 266 14.14 -14.43 16.34
N ASP A 267 13.44 -14.14 17.44
CA ASP A 267 13.86 -13.13 18.42
C ASP A 267 15.28 -13.43 18.94
N GLU A 268 15.62 -14.71 19.07
CA GLU A 268 16.93 -15.16 19.51
C GLU A 268 18.03 -15.08 18.42
N GLY A 269 17.68 -14.84 17.16
CA GLY A 269 18.63 -14.60 16.07
C GLY A 269 18.15 -15.11 14.70
N VAL A 270 18.91 -14.73 13.67
CA VAL A 270 18.61 -15.09 12.26
C VAL A 270 19.83 -15.73 11.63
N TYR A 271 19.63 -16.87 10.95
CA TYR A 271 20.71 -17.61 10.29
C TYR A 271 20.34 -17.94 8.85
N THR A 272 21.25 -17.65 7.92
CA THR A 272 21.04 -17.87 6.49
C THR A 272 20.80 -19.35 6.15
N SER A 273 21.37 -20.28 6.90
CA SER A 273 21.10 -21.72 6.72
C SER A 273 19.63 -22.08 6.97
N ASP A 274 18.98 -21.43 7.95
CA ASP A 274 17.57 -21.66 8.25
C ASP A 274 16.67 -21.00 7.18
N ILE A 275 17.06 -19.84 6.64
CA ILE A 275 16.38 -19.19 5.50
C ILE A 275 16.46 -20.05 4.23
N ILE A 276 17.63 -20.61 3.91
CA ILE A 276 17.78 -21.53 2.76
C ILE A 276 16.88 -22.75 2.95
N ALA A 277 16.86 -23.34 4.15
CA ALA A 277 16.03 -24.51 4.45
C ALA A 277 14.53 -24.19 4.30
N ALA A 278 14.11 -23.00 4.72
CA ALA A 278 12.75 -22.51 4.53
C ALA A 278 12.39 -22.39 3.04
N ILE A 279 13.25 -21.76 2.24
CA ILE A 279 13.04 -21.61 0.79
C ILE A 279 13.02 -22.99 0.10
N ASP A 280 13.95 -23.88 0.44
CA ASP A 280 14.00 -25.24 -0.11
C ASP A 280 12.73 -26.03 0.19
N GLN A 281 12.28 -25.97 1.44
CA GLN A 281 11.05 -26.62 1.84
C GLN A 281 9.83 -26.04 1.13
N ALA A 282 9.75 -24.73 0.95
CA ALA A 282 8.68 -24.10 0.19
C ALA A 282 8.61 -24.60 -1.26
N MET A 283 9.76 -24.78 -1.91
CA MET A 283 9.82 -25.38 -3.24
C MET A 283 9.35 -26.84 -3.27
N ILE A 284 9.63 -27.62 -2.23
CA ILE A 284 9.19 -29.02 -2.11
C ILE A 284 7.68 -29.09 -1.92
N ASP A 285 7.14 -28.20 -1.08
CA ASP A 285 5.72 -28.14 -0.73
C ASP A 285 4.84 -27.69 -1.91
N GLY A 286 5.44 -26.98 -2.87
CA GLY A 286 4.82 -26.61 -4.13
C GLY A 286 4.20 -25.21 -4.12
N VAL A 287 4.83 -24.25 -3.44
CA VAL A 287 4.45 -22.82 -3.51
C VAL A 287 4.58 -22.28 -4.93
N ASP A 288 3.77 -21.28 -5.29
CA ASP A 288 3.85 -20.62 -6.61
C ASP A 288 4.59 -19.28 -6.56
N VAL A 289 4.44 -18.59 -5.43
CA VAL A 289 5.04 -17.29 -5.16
C VAL A 289 5.72 -17.32 -3.80
N LEU A 290 6.93 -16.77 -3.73
CA LEU A 290 7.65 -16.50 -2.50
C LEU A 290 7.70 -15.01 -2.21
N SER A 291 7.38 -14.64 -0.97
CA SER A 291 7.57 -13.29 -0.43
C SER A 291 8.68 -13.30 0.61
N LEU A 292 9.76 -12.57 0.37
CA LEU A 292 10.95 -12.52 1.22
C LEU A 292 11.22 -11.06 1.62
N SER A 293 10.73 -10.65 2.78
CA SER A 293 10.95 -9.31 3.35
C SER A 293 12.22 -9.28 4.21
N LEU A 294 13.31 -9.75 3.61
CA LEU A 294 14.62 -9.95 4.24
C LEU A 294 15.72 -9.88 3.16
N GLY A 295 16.96 -9.65 3.56
CA GLY A 295 18.09 -9.59 2.63
C GLY A 295 19.44 -9.61 3.34
N LEU A 296 20.51 -9.65 2.55
CA LEU A 296 21.89 -9.48 3.02
C LEU A 296 22.55 -8.34 2.27
N ASP A 297 23.32 -7.54 2.98
CA ASP A 297 23.99 -6.37 2.42
C ASP A 297 25.44 -6.70 2.04
N GLY A 298 25.93 -6.14 0.93
CA GLY A 298 27.35 -6.18 0.59
C GLY A 298 27.91 -7.56 0.25
N VAL A 299 27.07 -8.49 -0.24
CA VAL A 299 27.49 -9.86 -0.60
C VAL A 299 27.41 -10.09 -2.12
N ALA A 300 28.39 -10.80 -2.67
CA ALA A 300 28.37 -11.24 -4.07
C ALA A 300 27.36 -12.37 -4.28
N LEU A 301 26.79 -12.50 -5.49
CA LEU A 301 25.70 -13.47 -5.75
C LEU A 301 26.05 -14.94 -5.45
N TYR A 302 27.33 -15.33 -5.57
CA TYR A 302 27.78 -16.70 -5.29
C TYR A 302 28.10 -16.96 -3.81
N GLU A 303 28.13 -15.91 -2.99
CA GLU A 303 28.28 -15.95 -1.52
C GLU A 303 26.96 -15.65 -0.80
N ASP A 304 25.98 -15.06 -1.50
CA ASP A 304 24.64 -14.78 -1.00
C ASP A 304 23.77 -16.04 -1.05
N PRO A 305 23.43 -16.65 0.10
CA PRO A 305 22.65 -17.86 0.13
C PRO A 305 21.18 -17.67 -0.26
N ILE A 306 20.64 -16.45 -0.11
CA ILE A 306 19.29 -16.10 -0.56
C ILE A 306 19.27 -16.04 -2.08
N ALA A 307 20.28 -15.40 -2.69
CA ALA A 307 20.42 -15.38 -4.15
C ALA A 307 20.52 -16.81 -4.72
N ILE A 308 21.33 -17.68 -4.10
CA ILE A 308 21.49 -19.08 -4.52
C ILE A 308 20.17 -19.87 -4.39
N ALA A 309 19.47 -19.76 -3.25
CA ALA A 309 18.22 -20.48 -3.02
C ALA A 309 17.10 -20.00 -3.96
N THR A 310 17.02 -18.69 -4.20
CA THR A 310 16.01 -18.11 -5.10
C THR A 310 16.30 -18.39 -6.57
N PHE A 311 17.56 -18.66 -6.96
CA PHE A 311 17.88 -19.18 -8.29
C PHE A 311 17.19 -20.53 -8.52
N ALA A 312 17.26 -21.43 -7.53
CA ALA A 312 16.58 -22.72 -7.59
C ALA A 312 15.05 -22.59 -7.68
N ALA A 313 14.47 -21.63 -6.95
CA ALA A 313 13.05 -21.34 -7.00
C ALA A 313 12.62 -20.87 -8.40
N MET A 314 13.38 -19.95 -8.99
CA MET A 314 13.16 -19.46 -10.35
C MET A 314 13.24 -20.61 -11.38
N GLU A 315 14.21 -21.52 -11.27
CA GLU A 315 14.32 -22.69 -12.16
C GLU A 315 13.10 -23.62 -12.09
N LYS A 316 12.40 -23.65 -10.94
CA LYS A 316 11.15 -24.38 -10.76
C LYS A 316 9.90 -23.59 -11.16
N GLY A 317 10.07 -22.39 -11.72
CA GLY A 317 8.97 -21.53 -12.15
C GLY A 317 8.25 -20.81 -11.01
N ILE A 318 8.88 -20.70 -9.83
CA ILE A 318 8.34 -19.99 -8.67
C ILE A 318 8.73 -18.52 -8.77
N PHE A 319 7.75 -17.64 -8.68
CA PHE A 319 7.98 -16.20 -8.69
C PHE A 319 8.44 -15.73 -7.31
N VAL A 320 9.50 -14.92 -7.25
CA VAL A 320 10.09 -14.46 -5.98
C VAL A 320 10.05 -12.92 -5.93
N SER A 321 9.44 -12.39 -4.87
CA SER A 321 9.45 -10.97 -4.51
C SER A 321 10.37 -10.76 -3.31
N THR A 322 11.23 -9.74 -3.37
CA THR A 322 12.16 -9.36 -2.31
C THR A 322 12.08 -7.86 -1.99
N SER A 323 12.28 -7.49 -0.74
CA SER A 323 12.45 -6.08 -0.34
C SER A 323 13.76 -5.51 -0.90
N ALA A 324 13.79 -4.19 -1.19
CA ALA A 324 15.01 -3.51 -1.63
C ALA A 324 15.94 -3.09 -0.48
N GLY A 325 15.44 -2.99 0.76
CA GLY A 325 16.17 -2.49 1.93
C GLY A 325 15.62 -1.15 2.43
N ASN A 326 16.02 -0.75 3.65
CA ASN A 326 15.55 0.46 4.32
C ASN A 326 16.70 1.43 4.70
N GLU A 327 17.83 1.34 3.99
CA GLU A 327 19.09 2.06 4.21
C GLU A 327 19.25 3.27 3.27
N GLY A 328 18.18 3.67 2.58
CA GLY A 328 18.13 4.89 1.78
C GLY A 328 18.37 6.16 2.62
N PRO A 329 18.50 7.35 1.98
CA PRO A 329 18.22 7.61 0.57
C PRO A 329 19.46 7.59 -0.34
N TYR A 330 20.64 7.29 0.19
CA TYR A 330 21.88 7.30 -0.58
C TYR A 330 21.91 6.18 -1.63
N ILE A 331 22.62 6.42 -2.73
CA ILE A 331 22.84 5.42 -3.80
C ILE A 331 23.61 4.21 -3.27
N GLU A 332 23.51 3.08 -3.97
CA GLU A 332 24.23 1.82 -3.65
C GLU A 332 23.92 1.23 -2.27
N THR A 333 22.71 1.50 -1.76
CA THR A 333 22.24 1.03 -0.45
C THR A 333 21.35 -0.21 -0.54
N LEU A 334 20.94 -0.62 -1.75
CA LEU A 334 20.00 -1.73 -1.89
C LEU A 334 20.64 -3.09 -1.61
N HIS A 335 19.86 -3.95 -0.96
CA HIS A 335 20.10 -5.39 -0.91
C HIS A 335 19.18 -6.15 -1.88
N ASN A 336 19.40 -7.45 -2.02
CA ASN A 336 18.65 -8.31 -2.94
C ASN A 336 18.66 -7.84 -4.40
N GLY A 337 19.76 -7.25 -4.87
CA GLY A 337 19.93 -6.86 -6.27
C GLY A 337 20.18 -8.05 -7.19
N THR A 338 19.41 -9.11 -7.00
CA THR A 338 19.53 -10.41 -7.64
C THR A 338 18.76 -10.41 -8.97
N PRO A 339 19.38 -10.77 -10.11
CA PRO A 339 18.73 -10.67 -11.42
C PRO A 339 17.51 -11.55 -11.63
N TRP A 340 17.33 -12.65 -10.89
CA TRP A 340 16.23 -13.61 -11.10
C TRP A 340 15.04 -13.44 -10.14
N VAL A 341 15.06 -12.41 -9.29
CA VAL A 341 13.92 -12.04 -8.41
C VAL A 341 13.35 -10.68 -8.81
N LEU A 342 12.18 -10.33 -8.26
CA LEU A 342 11.65 -8.97 -8.28
C LEU A 342 12.04 -8.24 -6.99
N THR A 343 12.81 -7.15 -7.10
CA THR A 343 13.25 -6.31 -5.98
C THR A 343 12.39 -5.04 -5.89
N VAL A 344 11.79 -4.80 -4.73
CA VAL A 344 10.67 -3.86 -4.59
C VAL A 344 11.03 -2.68 -3.68
N ALA A 345 10.94 -1.46 -4.23
CA ALA A 345 11.05 -0.21 -3.48
C ALA A 345 9.75 0.13 -2.73
N ALA A 346 9.85 0.97 -1.70
CA ALA A 346 8.71 1.42 -0.91
C ALA A 346 8.23 2.81 -1.37
N GLY A 347 6.94 2.90 -1.67
CA GLY A 347 6.26 4.14 -1.97
C GLY A 347 5.18 4.48 -0.95
N THR A 348 4.87 5.77 -0.84
CA THR A 348 3.69 6.27 -0.13
C THR A 348 2.41 5.95 -0.90
N MET A 349 1.26 6.07 -0.23
CA MET A 349 -0.06 6.10 -0.85
C MET A 349 -0.70 7.47 -0.65
N ASP A 350 -1.86 7.71 -1.27
CA ASP A 350 -2.66 8.93 -1.12
C ASP A 350 -3.47 8.98 0.20
N ARG A 351 -2.89 8.45 1.28
CA ARG A 351 -3.45 8.44 2.64
C ARG A 351 -2.56 9.23 3.59
N GLU A 352 -3.17 10.14 4.35
CA GLU A 352 -2.54 10.87 5.45
C GLU A 352 -3.29 10.65 6.76
N PHE A 353 -2.55 10.66 7.86
CA PHE A 353 -3.09 10.64 9.22
C PHE A 353 -2.99 12.02 9.84
N GLN A 354 -4.11 12.49 10.40
CA GLN A 354 -4.27 13.88 10.78
C GLN A 354 -4.79 14.02 12.21
N GLY A 355 -4.40 15.14 12.83
CA GLY A 355 -5.07 15.72 13.97
C GLY A 355 -5.64 17.10 13.61
N LEU A 356 -6.72 17.50 14.28
CA LEU A 356 -7.40 18.78 14.12
C LEU A 356 -7.15 19.66 15.34
N ILE A 357 -6.47 20.76 15.13
CA ILE A 357 -6.35 21.84 16.12
C ILE A 357 -7.60 22.71 16.00
N THR A 358 -8.29 22.98 17.10
CA THR A 358 -9.33 24.02 17.18
C THR A 358 -8.88 25.08 18.16
N LEU A 359 -8.60 26.27 17.64
CA LEU A 359 -8.18 27.44 18.40
C LEU A 359 -9.37 28.05 19.16
N GLY A 360 -9.09 28.84 20.20
CA GLY A 360 -10.12 29.49 21.02
C GLY A 360 -11.01 30.49 20.26
N ASN A 361 -10.56 30.94 19.08
CA ASN A 361 -11.35 31.77 18.15
C ASN A 361 -12.17 30.93 17.13
N ASN A 362 -12.29 29.61 17.33
CA ASN A 362 -12.98 28.64 16.47
C ASN A 362 -12.34 28.43 15.08
N VAL A 363 -11.12 28.90 14.84
CA VAL A 363 -10.36 28.52 13.65
C VAL A 363 -9.87 27.08 13.82
N SER A 364 -10.09 26.26 12.80
CA SER A 364 -9.68 24.85 12.78
C SER A 364 -8.59 24.60 11.75
N ILE A 365 -7.54 23.89 12.15
CA ILE A 365 -6.32 23.65 11.36
C ILE A 365 -5.98 22.17 11.45
N SER A 366 -5.91 21.49 10.30
CA SER A 366 -5.50 20.08 10.24
C SER A 366 -4.00 19.97 10.02
N GLY A 367 -3.33 19.13 10.81
CA GLY A 367 -1.92 18.77 10.62
C GLY A 367 -1.70 17.28 10.73
N SER A 368 -0.49 16.81 10.39
CA SER A 368 -0.15 15.40 10.43
C SER A 368 -0.01 14.90 11.86
N SER A 369 -0.54 13.71 12.15
CA SER A 369 -0.41 13.05 13.46
C SER A 369 -0.79 11.57 13.34
N LEU A 370 -0.04 10.71 14.03
CA LEU A 370 -0.40 9.30 14.23
C LEU A 370 -0.48 8.95 15.73
N PHE A 371 -0.67 9.96 16.60
CA PHE A 371 -0.82 9.71 18.03
C PHE A 371 -2.05 8.84 18.30
N PRO A 372 -1.90 7.63 18.89
CA PRO A 372 -3.00 6.69 19.04
C PRO A 372 -3.82 6.87 20.32
N GLY A 373 -3.35 7.71 21.26
CA GLY A 373 -4.08 7.98 22.49
C GLY A 373 -5.34 8.81 22.29
N ASN A 374 -6.14 8.94 23.35
CA ASN A 374 -7.41 9.64 23.29
C ASN A 374 -7.25 11.16 23.13
N SER A 375 -8.18 11.75 22.38
CA SER A 375 -8.34 13.21 22.31
C SER A 375 -8.86 13.76 23.64
N ASN A 376 -8.46 14.98 23.99
CA ASN A 376 -9.02 15.68 25.15
C ASN A 376 -10.02 16.74 24.68
N PRO A 377 -11.30 16.67 25.08
CA PRO A 377 -12.32 17.63 24.64
C PRO A 377 -12.12 19.04 25.23
N SER A 378 -11.27 19.17 26.25
CA SER A 378 -11.01 20.43 26.95
C SER A 378 -10.07 21.33 26.15
N GLN A 379 -10.28 22.64 26.25
CA GLN A 379 -9.30 23.61 25.79
C GLN A 379 -8.20 23.80 26.83
N PHE A 380 -6.95 23.87 26.37
CA PHE A 380 -5.78 24.14 27.19
C PHE A 380 -5.12 25.44 26.75
N PRO A 381 -4.41 26.15 27.67
CA PRO A 381 -3.59 27.30 27.29
C PRO A 381 -2.57 26.91 26.22
N LEU A 382 -2.43 27.75 25.21
CA LEU A 382 -1.51 27.59 24.09
C LEU A 382 -0.33 28.57 24.26
N VAL A 383 0.92 28.10 24.14
CA VAL A 383 2.09 28.95 24.36
C VAL A 383 3.13 28.71 23.26
N PHE A 384 3.67 29.78 22.70
CA PHE A 384 4.82 29.69 21.81
C PHE A 384 6.12 29.58 22.62
N THR A 385 6.89 28.51 22.40
CA THR A 385 8.11 28.18 23.16
C THR A 385 9.37 28.23 22.30
N GLY A 386 9.32 28.90 21.14
CA GLY A 386 10.45 29.02 20.24
C GLY A 386 10.84 27.66 19.64
N PHE A 387 12.11 27.28 19.79
CA PHE A 387 12.68 26.07 19.18
C PHE A 387 12.50 24.80 20.02
N CYS A 388 11.96 24.87 21.25
CA CYS A 388 11.75 23.68 22.09
C CYS A 388 13.01 22.80 22.28
N ASN A 389 14.18 23.44 22.49
CA ASN A 389 15.49 22.78 22.51
C ASN A 389 15.99 22.43 23.93
N SER A 390 15.13 22.49 24.95
CA SER A 390 15.49 22.20 26.34
C SER A 390 14.34 21.54 27.08
N THR A 391 14.52 20.28 27.50
CA THR A 391 13.54 19.58 28.33
C THR A 391 13.29 20.28 29.67
N GLU A 392 14.30 20.89 30.28
CA GLU A 392 14.16 21.59 31.57
C GLU A 392 13.27 22.83 31.44
N GLU A 393 13.45 23.60 30.37
CA GLU A 393 12.60 24.75 30.07
C GLU A 393 11.16 24.32 29.80
N LEU A 394 10.97 23.26 29.01
CA LEU A 394 9.65 22.73 28.68
C LEU A 394 8.93 22.16 29.91
N LYS A 395 9.65 21.57 30.88
CA LYS A 395 9.06 21.13 32.16
C LYS A 395 8.49 22.32 32.96
N ASN A 396 9.11 23.49 32.90
CA ASN A 396 8.63 24.70 33.58
C ASN A 396 7.38 25.31 32.94
N VAL A 397 7.06 24.95 31.69
CA VAL A 397 5.83 25.41 31.01
C VAL A 397 4.56 24.83 31.65
N GLY A 398 4.67 23.61 32.20
CA GLY A 398 3.57 22.89 32.85
C GLY A 398 2.54 22.31 31.87
N HIS A 399 1.31 22.08 32.35
CA HIS A 399 0.23 21.46 31.58
C HIS A 399 -0.43 22.42 30.58
N LYS A 400 0.30 22.70 29.50
CA LYS A 400 -0.14 23.56 28.38
C LYS A 400 0.13 22.89 27.04
N ILE A 401 -0.49 23.41 25.98
CA ILE A 401 -0.13 23.06 24.61
C ILE A 401 0.99 24.01 24.19
N ILE A 402 2.08 23.46 23.67
CA ILE A 402 3.23 24.25 23.19
C ILE A 402 3.28 24.31 21.68
N VAL A 403 3.79 25.41 21.14
CA VAL A 403 4.09 25.57 19.71
C VAL A 403 5.61 25.66 19.56
N CYS A 404 6.17 24.69 18.86
CA CYS A 404 7.59 24.57 18.53
C CYS A 404 7.78 24.95 17.06
N GLN A 405 8.73 25.85 16.79
CA GLN A 405 9.13 26.18 15.44
C GLN A 405 10.44 25.49 15.11
N ASP A 406 10.44 24.69 14.06
CA ASP A 406 11.64 24.05 13.53
C ASP A 406 12.61 25.09 12.97
N LYS A 407 13.88 24.86 13.21
CA LYS A 407 14.99 25.59 12.63
C LYS A 407 16.11 24.59 12.36
N ASP A 408 16.70 24.65 11.17
CA ASP A 408 17.89 23.90 10.80
C ASP A 408 17.76 22.36 10.98
N ASN A 409 16.64 21.76 10.56
CA ASN A 409 16.35 20.32 10.69
C ASN A 409 16.42 19.78 12.13
N SER A 410 15.99 20.57 13.12
CA SER A 410 16.02 20.18 14.54
C SER A 410 14.80 19.38 14.97
N LEU A 411 13.84 19.13 14.08
CA LEU A 411 12.57 18.46 14.39
C LEU A 411 12.71 17.21 15.26
N SER A 412 13.64 16.30 14.93
CA SER A 412 13.85 15.06 15.69
C SER A 412 14.28 15.33 17.13
N GLU A 413 15.18 16.31 17.35
CA GLU A 413 15.60 16.74 18.69
C GLU A 413 14.44 17.40 19.44
N GLN A 414 13.64 18.24 18.77
CA GLN A 414 12.47 18.87 19.37
C GLN A 414 11.45 17.83 19.86
N VAL A 415 11.13 16.84 19.03
CA VAL A 415 10.23 15.73 19.40
C VAL A 415 10.78 15.00 20.64
N TYR A 416 12.08 14.71 20.67
CA TYR A 416 12.72 14.09 21.84
C TYR A 416 12.61 14.95 23.11
N TYR A 417 12.91 16.25 23.04
CA TYR A 417 12.85 17.12 24.21
C TYR A 417 11.42 17.26 24.76
N VAL A 418 10.44 17.35 23.86
CA VAL A 418 9.02 17.44 24.22
C VAL A 418 8.52 16.14 24.83
N GLN A 419 8.88 14.98 24.27
CA GLN A 419 8.51 13.66 24.81
C GLN A 419 8.92 13.48 26.28
N ASN A 420 10.06 14.07 26.66
CA ASN A 420 10.62 14.00 28.01
C ASN A 420 10.17 15.15 28.95
N SER A 421 9.15 15.91 28.53
CA SER A 421 8.56 17.01 29.30
C SER A 421 7.17 16.66 29.85
N ASN A 422 6.53 17.58 30.59
CA ASN A 422 5.21 17.38 31.20
C ASN A 422 4.10 18.21 30.52
N VAL A 423 4.32 18.62 29.27
CA VAL A 423 3.35 19.41 28.51
C VAL A 423 2.13 18.57 28.10
N THR A 424 1.01 19.23 27.84
CA THR A 424 -0.25 18.56 27.48
C THR A 424 -0.22 18.04 26.05
N ALA A 425 0.31 18.83 25.12
CA ALA A 425 0.50 18.47 23.72
C ALA A 425 1.51 19.41 23.06
N ALA A 426 1.99 19.05 21.87
CA ALA A 426 2.84 19.92 21.07
C ALA A 426 2.33 20.09 19.63
N ILE A 427 2.54 21.29 19.10
CA ILE A 427 2.34 21.65 17.70
C ILE A 427 3.72 21.99 17.14
N PHE A 428 4.22 21.19 16.21
CA PHE A 428 5.49 21.41 15.53
C PHE A 428 5.24 22.09 14.20
N VAL A 429 5.88 23.23 13.95
CA VAL A 429 5.85 23.95 12.68
C VAL A 429 7.16 23.71 11.97
N THR A 430 7.14 23.01 10.83
CA THR A 430 8.36 22.55 10.16
C THR A 430 8.26 22.65 8.63
N ASN A 431 9.41 22.80 7.97
CA ASN A 431 9.54 22.67 6.52
C ASN A 431 9.97 21.24 6.11
N THR A 432 10.18 20.34 7.07
CA THR A 432 10.49 18.94 6.82
C THR A 432 9.34 18.31 6.03
N THR A 433 9.66 17.78 4.86
CA THR A 433 8.68 17.17 3.96
C THR A 433 8.45 15.69 4.23
N ASP A 434 9.43 15.03 4.85
CA ASP A 434 9.32 13.65 5.30
C ASP A 434 9.04 13.61 6.80
N LEU A 435 7.77 13.47 7.16
CA LEU A 435 7.29 13.46 8.54
C LEU A 435 6.98 12.05 9.05
N GLU A 436 7.20 11.01 8.23
CA GLU A 436 6.67 9.67 8.47
C GLU A 436 7.11 9.08 9.82
N LEU A 437 8.39 9.26 10.17
CA LEU A 437 8.93 8.84 11.46
C LEU A 437 8.51 9.79 12.59
N SER A 438 8.40 11.10 12.31
CA SER A 438 8.10 12.10 13.33
C SER A 438 6.67 12.02 13.86
N ILE A 439 5.70 11.65 13.02
CA ILE A 439 4.27 11.63 13.41
C ILE A 439 3.89 10.46 14.33
N GLN A 440 4.77 9.45 14.46
CA GLN A 440 4.56 8.26 15.30
C GLN A 440 4.92 8.54 16.77
N THR A 441 4.23 9.50 17.37
CA THR A 441 4.54 9.98 18.73
C THR A 441 3.84 9.15 19.82
N THR A 442 4.51 9.01 20.96
CA THR A 442 3.96 8.42 22.20
C THR A 442 3.27 9.44 23.10
N PHE A 443 3.21 10.69 22.65
CA PHE A 443 2.56 11.82 23.32
C PHE A 443 1.73 12.63 22.30
N PRO A 444 0.72 13.41 22.74
CA PRO A 444 -0.13 14.19 21.85
C PRO A 444 0.68 15.21 21.03
N ALA A 445 0.77 15.02 19.72
CA ALA A 445 1.53 15.90 18.83
C ALA A 445 0.86 16.09 17.46
N ILE A 446 0.97 17.30 16.90
CA ILE A 446 0.58 17.62 15.53
C ILE A 446 1.74 18.33 14.82
N PHE A 447 1.95 17.98 13.55
CA PHE A 447 2.96 18.55 12.69
C PHE A 447 2.30 19.38 11.59
N LEU A 448 2.71 20.63 11.45
CA LEU A 448 2.22 21.60 10.48
C LEU A 448 3.35 22.01 9.55
N ASN A 449 2.99 22.24 8.28
CA ASN A 449 3.87 22.97 7.37
C ASN A 449 3.96 24.45 7.80
N LEU A 450 4.88 25.19 7.19
CA LEU A 450 5.10 26.61 7.54
C LEU A 450 3.84 27.47 7.38
N GLU A 451 3.08 27.29 6.29
CA GLU A 451 1.88 28.08 5.99
C GLU A 451 0.79 27.90 7.06
N LEU A 452 0.47 26.66 7.44
CA LEU A 452 -0.51 26.37 8.49
C LEU A 452 0.03 26.77 9.87
N GLY A 453 1.33 26.64 10.08
CA GLY A 453 2.01 27.04 11.30
C GLY A 453 1.97 28.54 11.56
N GLU A 454 2.08 29.37 10.52
CA GLU A 454 1.97 30.84 10.62
C GLU A 454 0.62 31.26 11.23
N ILE A 455 -0.48 30.61 10.85
CA ILE A 455 -1.81 30.87 11.41
C ILE A 455 -1.83 30.64 12.93
N VAL A 456 -1.21 29.54 13.40
CA VAL A 456 -1.12 29.22 14.83
C VAL A 456 -0.19 30.21 15.55
N LEU A 457 0.95 30.54 14.94
CA LEU A 457 1.93 31.47 15.50
C LEU A 457 1.35 32.89 15.63
N ASP A 458 0.57 33.34 14.67
CA ASP A 458 -0.10 34.65 14.73
C ASP A 458 -1.18 34.68 15.81
N TYR A 459 -1.96 33.60 15.95
CA TYR A 459 -2.97 33.50 17.00
C TYR A 459 -2.35 33.54 18.41
N VAL A 460 -1.28 32.77 18.65
CA VAL A 460 -0.68 32.67 19.99
C VAL A 460 0.11 33.93 20.38
N LYS A 461 0.67 34.67 19.42
CA LYS A 461 1.42 35.91 19.69
C LYS A 461 0.53 37.13 19.93
N ASN A 462 -0.67 37.15 19.34
CA ASN A 462 -1.57 38.31 19.39
C ASN A 462 -2.75 38.13 20.35
N GLY A 463 -2.95 36.95 20.93
CA GLY A 463 -4.04 36.67 21.88
C GLY A 463 -3.65 36.95 23.34
N ASP A 464 -4.58 37.50 24.13
CA ASP A 464 -4.37 37.76 25.57
C ASP A 464 -4.41 36.49 26.43
N ASP A 465 -5.18 35.47 26.03
CA ASP A 465 -5.29 34.15 26.69
C ASP A 465 -5.53 33.06 25.62
N PRO A 466 -4.54 32.79 24.74
CA PRO A 466 -4.70 31.86 23.63
C PRO A 466 -4.90 30.44 24.14
N LYS A 467 -5.89 29.75 23.57
CA LYS A 467 -6.26 28.38 23.93
C LYS A 467 -6.46 27.53 22.69
N ALA A 468 -6.25 26.23 22.83
CA ALA A 468 -6.56 25.28 21.78
C ALA A 468 -7.03 23.95 22.37
N LYS A 469 -7.76 23.19 21.56
CA LYS A 469 -7.97 21.75 21.77
C LYS A 469 -7.48 21.00 20.54
N ILE A 470 -7.14 19.72 20.72
CA ILE A 470 -6.63 18.87 19.65
C ILE A 470 -7.44 17.57 19.61
N ASP A 471 -7.99 17.27 18.44
CA ASP A 471 -8.70 16.03 18.14
C ASP A 471 -7.85 15.15 17.20
N PHE A 472 -7.66 13.88 17.54
CA PHE A 472 -6.87 12.89 16.79
C PHE A 472 -7.76 11.93 15.99
N HIS A 473 -7.17 10.84 15.47
CA HIS A 473 -7.87 9.72 14.82
C HIS A 473 -8.58 10.10 13.51
N ARG A 474 -7.99 11.02 12.74
CA ARG A 474 -8.50 11.39 11.40
C ARG A 474 -7.64 10.79 10.31
N THR A 475 -8.29 10.26 9.28
CA THR A 475 -7.63 9.75 8.07
C THR A 475 -8.17 10.48 6.87
N ARG A 476 -7.27 10.98 6.02
CA ARG A 476 -7.59 11.65 4.77
C ARG A 476 -7.09 10.80 3.62
N LEU A 477 -7.97 10.53 2.65
CA LEU A 477 -7.65 9.81 1.42
C LEU A 477 -7.64 10.78 0.22
N GLY A 478 -7.05 10.36 -0.90
CA GLY A 478 -6.94 11.18 -2.11
C GLY A 478 -5.94 12.34 -1.96
N THR A 479 -4.94 12.20 -1.09
CA THR A 479 -3.90 13.22 -0.91
C THR A 479 -2.96 13.27 -2.11
N LYS A 480 -2.40 14.46 -2.35
CA LYS A 480 -1.57 14.71 -3.52
C LYS A 480 -0.32 15.51 -3.17
N PRO A 481 0.82 15.24 -3.82
CA PRO A 481 1.02 14.18 -4.81
C PRO A 481 1.26 12.80 -4.15
N ALA A 482 0.75 11.74 -4.77
CA ALA A 482 1.02 10.34 -4.40
C ALA A 482 1.00 9.42 -5.64
N PRO A 483 1.85 8.37 -5.68
CA PRO A 483 2.83 8.00 -4.66
C PRO A 483 4.09 8.88 -4.74
N LYS A 484 4.84 8.91 -3.64
CA LYS A 484 6.24 9.34 -3.58
C LYS A 484 7.11 8.17 -3.18
N VAL A 485 8.38 8.11 -3.58
CA VAL A 485 9.30 7.11 -3.04
C VAL A 485 9.71 7.51 -1.62
N ALA A 486 9.67 6.55 -0.71
CA ALA A 486 10.05 6.75 0.69
C ALA A 486 11.55 7.09 0.80
N SER A 487 11.88 7.92 1.79
CA SER A 487 13.27 8.32 2.07
C SER A 487 14.14 7.12 2.44
N TYR A 488 13.62 6.24 3.29
CA TYR A 488 14.31 5.04 3.76
C TYR A 488 14.47 3.98 2.66
N SER A 489 13.67 3.99 1.60
CA SER A 489 13.75 2.94 0.57
C SER A 489 15.14 2.94 -0.06
N SER A 490 15.85 1.82 0.02
CA SER A 490 17.22 1.71 -0.51
C SER A 490 17.29 1.89 -2.02
N ARG A 491 18.44 2.36 -2.51
CA ARG A 491 18.65 2.84 -3.88
C ARG A 491 19.72 2.05 -4.60
N GLY A 492 19.58 1.96 -5.92
CA GLY A 492 20.58 1.36 -6.79
C GLY A 492 21.75 2.30 -7.12
N PRO A 493 22.68 1.84 -7.99
CA PRO A 493 22.74 0.51 -8.58
C PRO A 493 23.01 -0.60 -7.55
N SER A 494 22.74 -1.85 -7.91
CA SER A 494 23.10 -2.97 -7.02
C SER A 494 24.60 -3.24 -7.05
N PRO A 495 25.29 -3.33 -5.91
CA PRO A 495 26.68 -3.74 -5.88
C PRO A 495 26.87 -5.24 -6.25
N SER A 496 25.85 -6.08 -6.05
CA SER A 496 25.92 -7.52 -6.36
C SER A 496 25.84 -7.80 -7.87
N CYS A 497 25.12 -6.97 -8.63
CA CYS A 497 25.01 -7.06 -10.08
C CYS A 497 24.66 -5.69 -10.70
N PRO A 498 25.65 -4.80 -10.90
CA PRO A 498 25.37 -3.41 -11.32
C PRO A 498 24.80 -3.30 -12.74
N PHE A 499 24.98 -4.32 -13.58
CA PHE A 499 24.52 -4.34 -14.98
C PHE A 499 23.02 -4.63 -15.14
N VAL A 500 22.33 -4.98 -14.06
CA VAL A 500 20.87 -5.11 -14.02
C VAL A 500 20.32 -4.00 -13.15
N LEU A 501 19.51 -3.11 -13.73
CA LEU A 501 18.94 -1.97 -13.01
C LEU A 501 18.05 -2.46 -11.86
N LYS A 502 18.32 -1.95 -10.65
CA LYS A 502 17.55 -2.21 -9.43
C LYS A 502 17.29 -0.90 -8.66
N PRO A 503 16.20 -0.81 -7.87
CA PRO A 503 15.12 -1.79 -7.72
C PRO A 503 14.34 -1.97 -9.04
N ASP A 504 13.50 -3.01 -9.14
CA ASP A 504 12.77 -3.29 -10.37
C ASP A 504 11.54 -2.39 -10.55
N LEU A 505 10.82 -2.17 -9.45
CA LEU A 505 9.64 -1.32 -9.36
C LEU A 505 9.39 -0.88 -7.90
N MET A 506 8.38 -0.05 -7.71
CA MET A 506 7.90 0.42 -6.41
C MET A 506 6.48 -0.09 -6.12
N ALA A 507 6.19 -0.40 -4.86
CA ALA A 507 4.83 -0.73 -4.38
C ALA A 507 4.55 -0.03 -3.04
N PRO A 508 3.29 0.02 -2.55
CA PRO A 508 2.96 0.67 -1.28
C PRO A 508 3.75 0.05 -0.13
N GLY A 509 4.52 0.86 0.59
CA GLY A 509 5.38 0.40 1.70
C GLY A 509 5.37 1.31 2.92
N SER A 510 4.87 2.54 2.82
CA SER A 510 4.78 3.47 3.95
C SER A 510 3.42 3.39 4.65
N LEU A 511 3.47 3.26 5.97
CA LEU A 511 2.34 3.30 6.89
C LEU A 511 1.20 2.36 6.49
N ILE A 512 1.52 1.08 6.24
CA ILE A 512 0.60 0.03 5.82
C ILE A 512 -0.09 -0.59 7.04
N LEU A 513 -1.43 -0.63 7.01
CA LEU A 513 -2.25 -1.27 8.04
C LEU A 513 -2.43 -2.75 7.69
N ALA A 514 -1.98 -3.67 8.56
CA ALA A 514 -2.17 -5.10 8.40
C ALA A 514 -2.27 -5.82 9.75
N SER A 515 -2.52 -7.14 9.74
CA SER A 515 -2.73 -7.93 10.96
C SER A 515 -1.52 -7.91 11.87
N TRP A 516 -1.78 -7.97 13.17
CA TRP A 516 -0.78 -7.97 14.24
C TRP A 516 -1.17 -8.96 15.35
N PRO A 517 -0.19 -9.66 15.97
CA PRO A 517 -0.47 -10.51 17.12
C PRO A 517 -1.04 -9.69 18.29
N GLN A 518 -2.21 -10.09 18.79
CA GLN A 518 -2.95 -9.32 19.80
C GLN A 518 -2.24 -9.23 21.17
N ASN A 519 -1.28 -10.10 21.43
CA ASN A 519 -0.48 -10.15 22.65
C ASN A 519 0.83 -9.35 22.54
N LEU A 520 1.14 -8.78 21.38
CA LEU A 520 2.31 -7.94 21.17
C LEU A 520 1.91 -6.47 21.23
N GLN A 521 2.71 -5.66 21.94
CA GLN A 521 2.43 -4.24 22.02
C GLN A 521 2.58 -3.61 20.63
N VAL A 522 1.72 -2.65 20.34
CA VAL A 522 1.76 -1.86 19.11
C VAL A 522 2.45 -0.52 19.35
N VAL A 523 2.15 0.13 20.47
CA VAL A 523 2.83 1.35 20.90
C VAL A 523 2.98 1.35 22.41
N ASP A 524 4.02 2.00 22.93
CA ASP A 524 4.19 2.25 24.36
C ASP A 524 3.91 3.73 24.66
N LEU A 525 2.70 4.02 25.14
CA LEU A 525 2.36 5.38 25.56
C LEU A 525 2.92 5.65 26.96
N THR A 526 3.06 6.92 27.31
CA THR A 526 3.41 7.32 28.69
C THR A 526 2.41 6.82 29.74
N THR A 527 1.19 6.48 29.34
CA THR A 527 0.13 5.89 30.18
C THR A 527 0.15 4.35 30.22
N GLY A 528 1.03 3.71 29.46
CA GLY A 528 1.14 2.25 29.33
C GLY A 528 1.02 1.75 27.89
N PRO A 529 1.32 0.47 27.64
CA PRO A 529 1.32 -0.13 26.31
C PRO A 529 -0.09 -0.28 25.75
N LEU A 530 -0.23 -0.07 24.44
CA LEU A 530 -1.45 -0.36 23.69
C LEU A 530 -1.27 -1.60 22.83
N PHE A 531 -2.36 -2.35 22.71
CA PHE A 531 -2.46 -3.57 21.92
C PHE A 531 -3.58 -3.43 20.90
N SER A 532 -3.41 -4.02 19.72
CA SER A 532 -4.42 -4.03 18.65
C SER A 532 -4.24 -5.29 17.81
N GLN A 533 -5.32 -5.72 17.15
CA GLN A 533 -5.26 -6.80 16.17
C GLN A 533 -4.63 -6.36 14.83
N PHE A 534 -4.46 -5.05 14.64
CA PHE A 534 -3.91 -4.45 13.45
C PHE A 534 -2.90 -3.37 13.82
N ASN A 535 -1.81 -3.31 13.05
CA ASN A 535 -0.72 -2.36 13.23
C ASN A 535 -0.38 -1.63 11.92
N ILE A 536 0.13 -0.41 12.04
CA ILE A 536 0.68 0.38 10.94
C ILE A 536 2.19 0.26 10.98
N LEU A 537 2.79 -0.30 9.92
CA LEU A 537 4.23 -0.38 9.74
C LEU A 537 4.68 0.21 8.41
N SER A 538 5.96 0.55 8.36
CA SER A 538 6.61 1.07 7.17
C SER A 538 7.87 0.28 6.84
N GLY A 539 8.14 0.11 5.55
CA GLY A 539 9.33 -0.55 5.07
C GLY A 539 9.17 -1.11 3.67
N THR A 540 10.28 -1.38 3.01
CA THR A 540 10.28 -2.25 1.82
C THR A 540 9.80 -3.66 2.14
N SER A 541 9.83 -4.05 3.42
CA SER A 541 9.17 -5.24 3.95
C SER A 541 7.65 -5.27 3.74
N MET A 542 6.99 -4.11 3.65
CA MET A 542 5.55 -4.03 3.37
C MET A 542 5.28 -3.89 1.87
N SER A 543 6.20 -3.33 1.09
CA SER A 543 6.04 -3.26 -0.38
C SER A 543 6.30 -4.61 -1.07
N CYS A 544 7.24 -5.41 -0.56
CA CYS A 544 7.52 -6.78 -1.01
C CYS A 544 6.25 -7.68 -1.07
N PRO A 545 5.44 -7.81 0.01
CA PRO A 545 4.22 -8.63 -0.01
C PRO A 545 3.12 -8.05 -0.89
N HIS A 546 3.04 -6.72 -1.09
CA HIS A 546 2.14 -6.16 -2.10
C HIS A 546 2.49 -6.69 -3.49
N ALA A 547 3.76 -6.62 -3.87
CA ALA A 547 4.22 -7.14 -5.16
C ALA A 547 4.11 -8.67 -5.26
N ALA A 548 4.34 -9.41 -4.17
CA ALA A 548 4.11 -10.85 -4.13
C ALA A 548 2.63 -11.19 -4.39
N GLY A 549 1.71 -10.45 -3.77
CA GLY A 549 0.28 -10.61 -4.02
C GLY A 549 -0.11 -10.28 -5.46
N VAL A 550 0.47 -9.25 -6.09
CA VAL A 550 0.27 -8.99 -7.53
C VAL A 550 0.80 -10.15 -8.37
N GLY A 551 2.00 -10.66 -8.05
CA GLY A 551 2.56 -11.85 -8.68
C GLY A 551 1.65 -13.07 -8.55
N ALA A 552 0.99 -13.25 -7.40
CA ALA A 552 0.02 -14.33 -7.18
C ALA A 552 -1.24 -14.17 -8.04
N LEU A 553 -1.77 -12.96 -8.16
CA LEU A 553 -2.90 -12.69 -9.06
C LEU A 553 -2.53 -12.96 -10.53
N LEU A 554 -1.35 -12.51 -10.96
CA LEU A 554 -0.87 -12.76 -12.32
C LEU A 554 -0.63 -14.26 -12.56
N LYS A 555 -0.08 -14.99 -11.59
CA LYS A 555 0.11 -16.44 -11.69
C LYS A 555 -1.22 -17.19 -11.77
N ALA A 556 -2.25 -16.75 -11.05
CA ALA A 556 -3.59 -17.31 -11.16
C ALA A 556 -4.20 -17.08 -12.56
N ALA A 557 -4.05 -15.87 -13.09
CA ALA A 557 -4.59 -15.50 -14.41
C ALA A 557 -3.79 -16.07 -15.59
N ARG A 558 -2.48 -16.28 -15.41
CA ARG A 558 -1.50 -16.67 -16.44
C ARG A 558 -0.58 -17.76 -15.90
N SER A 559 -1.16 -18.91 -15.59
CA SER A 559 -0.45 -20.05 -14.98
C SER A 559 0.79 -20.52 -15.76
N GLU A 560 0.80 -20.30 -17.07
CA GLU A 560 1.87 -20.66 -18.00
C GLU A 560 3.07 -19.69 -17.98
N TRP A 561 2.91 -18.50 -17.41
CA TRP A 561 3.98 -17.51 -17.38
C TRP A 561 5.14 -17.95 -16.47
N SER A 562 6.35 -17.71 -16.98
CA SER A 562 7.59 -17.82 -16.22
C SER A 562 7.67 -16.72 -15.15
N PRO A 563 8.54 -16.86 -14.13
CA PRO A 563 8.84 -15.78 -13.20
C PRO A 563 9.31 -14.49 -13.89
N ALA A 564 10.10 -14.62 -14.97
CA ALA A 564 10.59 -13.47 -15.74
C ALA A 564 9.46 -12.78 -16.52
N ALA A 565 8.52 -13.54 -17.08
CA ALA A 565 7.34 -13.01 -17.74
C ALA A 565 6.43 -12.21 -16.78
N ILE A 566 6.18 -12.75 -15.58
CA ILE A 566 5.40 -12.06 -14.53
C ILE A 566 6.11 -10.76 -14.12
N ARG A 567 7.42 -10.82 -13.84
CA ARG A 567 8.23 -9.63 -13.53
C ARG A 567 8.16 -8.60 -14.66
N SER A 568 8.33 -9.04 -15.91
CA SER A 568 8.26 -8.17 -17.08
C SER A 568 6.92 -7.47 -17.18
N ALA A 569 5.81 -8.19 -17.02
CA ALA A 569 4.48 -7.62 -17.08
C ALA A 569 4.29 -6.53 -16.02
N MET A 570 4.72 -6.78 -14.77
CA MET A 570 4.65 -5.81 -13.68
C MET A 570 5.53 -4.57 -13.92
N MET A 571 6.76 -4.76 -14.42
CA MET A 571 7.69 -3.67 -14.69
C MET A 571 7.23 -2.80 -15.85
N THR A 572 6.90 -3.41 -16.99
CA THR A 572 6.65 -2.68 -18.24
C THR A 572 5.34 -1.89 -18.25
N THR A 573 4.42 -2.26 -17.37
CA THR A 573 3.09 -1.63 -17.25
C THR A 573 2.96 -0.70 -16.05
N SER A 574 3.97 -0.66 -15.18
CA SER A 574 4.07 0.28 -14.05
C SER A 574 3.89 1.73 -14.52
N TYR A 575 3.62 2.66 -13.61
CA TYR A 575 3.51 4.09 -13.91
C TYR A 575 4.57 4.93 -13.18
N SER A 576 5.11 5.96 -13.84
CA SER A 576 6.16 6.84 -13.31
C SER A 576 5.65 8.20 -12.85
N ASN A 577 4.33 8.40 -12.84
CA ASN A 577 3.68 9.67 -12.52
C ASN A 577 2.79 9.54 -11.28
N ASP A 578 2.70 10.59 -10.49
CA ASP A 578 1.78 10.69 -9.36
C ASP A 578 0.33 10.96 -9.82
N ASN A 579 -0.58 11.04 -8.86
CA ASN A 579 -1.99 11.37 -9.04
C ASN A 579 -2.28 12.86 -9.37
N ASP A 580 -1.24 13.69 -9.55
CA ASP A 580 -1.27 14.99 -10.22
C ASP A 580 -0.66 14.96 -11.64
N PHE A 581 -0.37 13.75 -12.14
CA PHE A 581 0.26 13.50 -13.44
C PHE A 581 1.69 14.05 -13.56
N ASN A 582 2.31 14.47 -12.46
CA ASN A 582 3.71 14.86 -12.43
C ASN A 582 4.60 13.64 -12.22
N PRO A 583 5.89 13.69 -12.56
CA PRO A 583 6.82 12.60 -12.24
C PRO A 583 6.86 12.33 -10.73
N ILE A 584 6.87 11.05 -10.34
CA ILE A 584 6.96 10.62 -8.93
C ILE A 584 8.16 11.31 -8.25
N GLN A 585 7.91 11.83 -7.04
CA GLN A 585 8.90 12.56 -6.26
C GLN A 585 9.63 11.67 -5.27
N ASP A 586 10.82 12.11 -4.87
CA ASP A 586 11.71 11.45 -3.92
C ASP A 586 11.79 12.20 -2.59
N LEU A 587 11.19 11.63 -1.54
CA LEU A 587 11.20 12.21 -0.19
C LEU A 587 12.63 12.35 0.36
N GLY A 588 13.51 11.39 0.04
CA GLY A 588 14.91 11.38 0.46
C GLY A 588 15.80 12.38 -0.28
N ASN A 589 15.31 13.00 -1.36
CA ASN A 589 16.03 13.97 -2.18
C ASN A 589 15.24 15.27 -2.36
N ASN A 590 14.65 15.78 -1.26
CA ASN A 590 13.93 17.05 -1.22
C ASN A 590 12.78 17.15 -2.26
N ASN A 591 12.04 16.07 -2.47
CA ASN A 591 10.95 15.96 -3.45
C ASN A 591 11.36 16.25 -4.91
N LYS A 592 12.64 16.08 -5.26
CA LYS A 592 13.05 16.06 -6.67
C LYS A 592 12.44 14.84 -7.36
N VAL A 593 12.45 14.84 -8.70
CA VAL A 593 12.00 13.71 -9.50
C VAL A 593 12.79 12.46 -9.13
N ALA A 594 12.08 11.38 -8.81
CA ALA A 594 12.68 10.09 -8.49
C ALA A 594 13.30 9.46 -9.73
N THR A 595 14.53 8.98 -9.59
CA THR A 595 15.25 8.29 -10.67
C THR A 595 14.84 6.81 -10.71
N PRO A 596 15.09 6.08 -11.82
CA PRO A 596 14.91 4.64 -11.85
C PRO A 596 15.78 3.87 -10.84
N LEU A 597 16.83 4.48 -10.27
CA LEU A 597 17.60 3.89 -9.17
C LEU A 597 16.83 3.93 -7.83
N ALA A 598 15.73 4.68 -7.75
CA ALA A 598 14.86 4.76 -6.58
C ALA A 598 13.54 4.00 -6.76
N ILE A 599 12.93 4.08 -7.96
CA ILE A 599 11.60 3.53 -8.23
C ILE A 599 11.58 2.41 -9.26
N GLY A 600 12.74 2.05 -9.82
CA GLY A 600 12.83 1.11 -10.93
C GLY A 600 12.02 1.59 -12.14
N SER A 601 11.10 0.75 -12.58
CA SER A 601 10.20 1.05 -13.70
C SER A 601 9.10 2.06 -13.33
N GLY A 602 8.76 2.18 -12.04
CA GLY A 602 7.65 3.00 -11.54
C GLY A 602 6.85 2.28 -10.46
N HIS A 603 5.68 2.83 -10.10
CA HIS A 603 4.73 2.19 -9.21
C HIS A 603 3.94 1.09 -9.93
N VAL A 604 3.75 -0.06 -9.27
CA VAL A 604 3.06 -1.21 -9.85
C VAL A 604 1.61 -0.89 -10.22
N ASP A 605 1.18 -1.34 -11.40
CA ASP A 605 -0.21 -1.29 -11.87
C ASP A 605 -0.70 -2.72 -12.13
N PRO A 606 -1.40 -3.35 -11.16
CA PRO A 606 -1.86 -4.72 -11.31
C PRO A 606 -2.80 -4.93 -12.50
N ASN A 607 -3.63 -3.93 -12.82
CA ASN A 607 -4.65 -4.03 -13.86
C ASN A 607 -4.02 -4.03 -15.25
N LYS A 608 -3.04 -3.16 -15.49
CA LYS A 608 -2.30 -3.19 -16.75
C LYS A 608 -1.38 -4.40 -16.86
N ALA A 609 -0.81 -4.87 -15.75
CA ALA A 609 0.07 -6.05 -15.75
C ALA A 609 -0.63 -7.36 -16.17
N LEU A 610 -1.97 -7.44 -16.08
CA LEU A 610 -2.74 -8.60 -16.54
C LEU A 610 -2.64 -8.83 -18.06
N ASP A 611 -2.52 -7.73 -18.80
CA ASP A 611 -2.45 -7.72 -20.25
C ASP A 611 -1.40 -6.70 -20.74
N PRO A 612 -0.11 -7.05 -20.63
CA PRO A 612 0.98 -6.12 -20.93
C PRO A 612 1.25 -5.95 -22.43
N GLY A 613 0.61 -6.73 -23.30
CA GLY A 613 0.90 -6.80 -24.74
C GLY A 613 2.20 -7.54 -25.05
N LEU A 614 3.34 -7.05 -24.55
CA LEU A 614 4.65 -7.66 -24.73
C LEU A 614 5.34 -7.99 -23.39
N ILE A 615 6.13 -9.07 -23.38
CA ILE A 615 6.97 -9.45 -22.24
C ILE A 615 8.44 -9.69 -22.67
N TYR A 616 9.36 -9.35 -21.77
CA TYR A 616 10.77 -9.70 -21.81
C TYR A 616 10.96 -10.98 -20.98
N ASP A 617 10.87 -12.12 -21.66
CA ASP A 617 11.06 -13.42 -21.01
C ASP A 617 12.55 -13.78 -20.94
N ALA A 618 12.92 -14.54 -19.92
CA ALA A 618 14.30 -14.99 -19.69
C ALA A 618 14.30 -16.35 -19.00
N ASP A 619 15.21 -17.22 -19.41
CA ASP A 619 15.37 -18.55 -18.85
C ASP A 619 16.70 -18.74 -18.10
N VAL A 620 16.93 -19.95 -17.59
CA VAL A 620 18.12 -20.32 -16.82
C VAL A 620 19.41 -20.04 -17.61
N THR A 621 19.40 -20.26 -18.92
CA THR A 621 20.55 -20.03 -19.80
C THR A 621 20.93 -18.56 -19.85
N ASP A 622 19.93 -17.66 -19.89
CA ASP A 622 20.17 -16.22 -19.88
C ASP A 622 20.88 -15.77 -18.60
N TYR A 623 20.43 -16.26 -17.45
CA TYR A 623 21.09 -15.94 -16.17
C TYR A 623 22.48 -16.57 -16.05
N VAL A 624 22.68 -17.79 -16.54
CA VAL A 624 24.01 -18.41 -16.58
C VAL A 624 24.96 -17.61 -17.48
N ASN A 625 24.50 -17.15 -18.64
CA ASN A 625 25.30 -16.30 -19.53
C ASN A 625 25.65 -14.96 -18.87
N LEU A 626 24.75 -14.41 -18.04
CA LEU A 626 25.02 -13.25 -17.18
C LEU A 626 26.12 -13.52 -16.16
N LEU A 627 26.03 -14.63 -15.42
CA LEU A 627 27.07 -15.04 -14.47
C LEU A 627 28.43 -15.24 -15.16
N CYS A 628 28.43 -15.80 -16.37
CA CYS A 628 29.63 -15.90 -17.20
C CYS A 628 30.16 -14.52 -17.62
N GLY A 629 29.28 -13.59 -17.99
CA GLY A 629 29.63 -12.21 -18.33
C GLY A 629 30.19 -11.40 -17.16
N LEU A 630 29.81 -11.73 -15.93
CA LEU A 630 30.37 -11.18 -14.69
C LEU A 630 31.77 -11.74 -14.35
N ASN A 631 32.37 -12.55 -15.24
CA ASN A 631 33.66 -13.21 -15.05
C ASN A 631 33.72 -14.10 -13.80
N TYR A 632 32.60 -14.69 -13.38
CA TYR A 632 32.61 -15.66 -12.28
C TYR A 632 33.35 -16.94 -12.70
N THR A 633 34.15 -17.46 -11.77
CA THR A 633 34.85 -18.73 -11.94
C THR A 633 33.87 -19.90 -12.03
N THR A 634 34.34 -21.03 -12.56
CA THR A 634 33.49 -22.22 -12.69
C THR A 634 32.90 -22.70 -11.38
N LYS A 635 33.68 -22.61 -10.30
CA LYS A 635 33.22 -22.99 -8.98
C LYS A 635 32.12 -22.05 -8.47
N GLN A 636 32.26 -20.74 -8.68
CA GLN A 636 31.26 -19.75 -8.26
C GLN A 636 29.93 -19.93 -8.99
N ILE A 637 29.96 -20.15 -10.31
CA ILE A 637 28.75 -20.42 -11.09
C ILE A 637 28.11 -21.75 -10.66
N GLN A 638 28.92 -22.79 -10.41
CA GLN A 638 28.44 -24.07 -9.87
C GLN A 638 27.83 -23.95 -8.48
N THR A 639 28.27 -22.99 -7.65
CA THR A 639 27.60 -22.72 -6.37
C THR A 639 26.16 -22.27 -6.58
N ILE A 640 25.92 -21.32 -7.50
CA ILE A 640 24.58 -20.79 -7.78
C ILE A 640 23.70 -21.82 -8.51
N THR A 641 24.27 -22.51 -9.50
CA THR A 641 23.58 -23.52 -10.32
C THR A 641 23.57 -24.91 -9.68
N ARG A 642 24.08 -25.04 -8.45
CA ARG A 642 24.06 -26.25 -7.61
C ARG A 642 24.71 -27.47 -8.27
N GLY A 643 25.86 -27.24 -8.91
CA GLY A 643 26.69 -28.28 -9.52
C GLY A 643 26.22 -28.75 -10.90
N ASN A 644 25.17 -28.16 -11.46
CA ASN A 644 24.75 -28.45 -12.82
C ASN A 644 25.85 -28.05 -13.82
N PRO A 645 26.21 -28.92 -14.78
CA PRO A 645 27.15 -28.56 -15.82
C PRO A 645 26.54 -27.44 -16.66
N TYR A 646 27.33 -26.39 -16.90
CA TYR A 646 26.85 -25.19 -17.56
C TYR A 646 27.88 -24.74 -18.61
N ASN A 647 27.43 -23.94 -19.59
CA ASN A 647 28.23 -23.59 -20.75
C ASN A 647 28.39 -22.06 -20.88
N CYS A 648 29.60 -21.54 -20.64
CA CYS A 648 29.95 -20.14 -20.94
C CYS A 648 30.36 -19.92 -22.41
N SER A 649 29.70 -20.54 -23.38
CA SER A 649 30.01 -20.29 -24.80
C SER A 649 29.58 -18.89 -25.25
N ASN A 650 28.57 -18.30 -24.59
CA ASN A 650 28.01 -16.99 -24.94
C ASN A 650 27.91 -16.07 -23.71
N PRO A 651 29.02 -15.72 -23.03
CA PRO A 651 29.00 -14.82 -21.88
C PRO A 651 28.47 -13.44 -22.30
N THR A 652 27.58 -12.85 -21.50
CA THR A 652 27.04 -11.51 -21.79
C THR A 652 26.61 -10.82 -20.51
N LEU A 653 26.88 -9.52 -20.37
CA LEU A 653 26.27 -8.67 -19.32
C LEU A 653 24.91 -8.13 -19.74
N ASP A 654 24.55 -8.33 -21.01
CA ASP A 654 23.35 -7.82 -21.66
C ASP A 654 22.22 -8.86 -21.63
N ILE A 655 21.68 -9.10 -20.44
CA ILE A 655 20.55 -10.01 -20.23
C ILE A 655 19.24 -9.41 -20.76
N ASN A 656 18.31 -10.26 -21.22
CA ASN A 656 16.99 -9.84 -21.71
C ASN A 656 16.07 -9.33 -20.58
N TYR A 657 16.34 -8.13 -20.09
CA TYR A 657 15.68 -7.52 -18.94
C TYR A 657 14.83 -6.31 -19.36
N PRO A 658 13.68 -6.05 -18.73
CA PRO A 658 12.77 -4.95 -19.08
C PRO A 658 13.28 -3.54 -18.69
N SER A 659 14.60 -3.36 -18.52
CA SER A 659 15.26 -2.08 -18.20
C SER A 659 16.69 -2.04 -18.76
N PHE A 660 17.28 -0.84 -18.75
CA PHE A 660 18.62 -0.58 -19.25
C PHE A 660 19.40 0.29 -18.26
N ILE A 661 20.65 -0.08 -17.99
CA ILE A 661 21.61 0.74 -17.25
C ILE A 661 22.95 0.76 -18.01
N ALA A 662 23.43 1.95 -18.34
CA ALA A 662 24.64 2.19 -19.11
C ALA A 662 25.65 3.00 -18.31
N PHE A 663 26.86 2.45 -18.16
CA PHE A 663 27.94 3.06 -17.39
C PHE A 663 28.94 3.78 -18.31
N PHE A 664 29.20 5.05 -18.02
CA PHE A 664 30.09 5.97 -18.72
C PHE A 664 31.18 6.49 -17.78
N ASN A 665 31.99 5.57 -17.26
CA ASN A 665 33.04 5.87 -16.29
C ASN A 665 34.15 6.71 -16.95
N ALA A 666 34.87 7.53 -16.17
CA ALA A 666 35.89 8.45 -16.68
C ALA A 666 37.02 7.77 -17.49
N ASN A 667 37.24 6.47 -17.29
CA ASN A 667 38.25 5.66 -17.97
C ASN A 667 37.71 4.88 -19.20
N ALA A 668 36.42 4.97 -19.49
CA ALA A 668 35.82 4.23 -20.61
C ALA A 668 36.18 4.92 -21.94
N SER A 669 36.86 4.19 -22.84
CA SER A 669 37.21 4.67 -24.18
C SER A 669 36.00 4.75 -25.12
N GLU A 670 34.98 3.93 -24.87
CA GLU A 670 33.79 3.84 -25.69
C GLU A 670 32.70 4.81 -25.21
N THR A 671 32.21 5.64 -26.14
CA THR A 671 31.12 6.59 -25.92
C THR A 671 29.74 6.02 -26.26
N VAL A 672 29.68 4.76 -26.70
CA VAL A 672 28.44 4.07 -27.09
C VAL A 672 28.28 2.81 -26.25
N ARG A 673 27.06 2.55 -25.77
CA ARG A 673 26.66 1.30 -25.13
C ARG A 673 25.50 0.69 -25.91
N GLU A 674 25.57 -0.59 -26.21
CA GLU A 674 24.53 -1.30 -26.96
C GLU A 674 23.88 -2.38 -26.11
N PHE A 675 22.57 -2.53 -26.28
CA PHE A 675 21.75 -3.53 -25.61
C PHE A 675 20.86 -4.22 -26.65
N SER A 676 20.74 -5.53 -26.56
CA SER A 676 19.86 -6.36 -27.38
C SER A 676 18.73 -6.88 -26.51
N ARG A 677 17.49 -6.78 -27.00
CA ARG A 677 16.31 -7.29 -26.31
C ARG A 677 15.47 -8.13 -27.25
N THR A 678 14.78 -9.10 -26.67
CA THR A 678 13.77 -9.90 -27.35
C THR A 678 12.48 -9.81 -26.56
N VAL A 679 11.41 -9.42 -27.23
CA VAL A 679 10.07 -9.33 -26.67
C VAL A 679 9.18 -10.39 -27.29
N THR A 680 8.34 -10.99 -26.46
CA THR A 680 7.34 -11.99 -26.87
C THR A 680 5.96 -11.34 -26.82
N ASN A 681 5.17 -11.47 -27.89
CA ASN A 681 3.79 -11.03 -27.91
C ASN A 681 2.92 -11.97 -27.07
N VAL A 682 2.17 -11.42 -26.12
CA VAL A 682 1.17 -12.17 -25.32
C VAL A 682 -0.27 -11.80 -25.68
N GLY A 683 -0.45 -10.77 -26.51
CA GLY A 683 -1.74 -10.40 -27.08
C GLY A 683 -2.20 -11.36 -28.18
N GLU A 684 -3.49 -11.33 -28.47
CA GLU A 684 -4.12 -12.16 -29.50
C GLU A 684 -4.10 -11.44 -30.86
N GLY A 685 -3.90 -12.21 -31.95
CA GLY A 685 -3.92 -11.68 -33.31
C GLY A 685 -2.64 -10.95 -33.74
N MET A 686 -2.76 -10.22 -34.85
CA MET A 686 -1.65 -9.46 -35.43
C MET A 686 -1.55 -8.09 -34.76
N THR A 687 -0.39 -7.79 -34.16
CA THR A 687 -0.13 -6.55 -33.44
C THR A 687 1.16 -5.89 -33.92
N ASN A 688 1.17 -4.55 -33.90
CA ASN A 688 2.29 -3.75 -34.37
C ASN A 688 2.68 -2.73 -33.31
N TYR A 689 3.96 -2.59 -33.02
CA TYR A 689 4.46 -1.63 -32.04
C TYR A 689 5.46 -0.67 -32.65
N THR A 690 5.42 0.60 -32.23
CA THR A 690 6.41 1.62 -32.59
C THR A 690 7.18 2.07 -31.37
N ALA A 691 8.51 2.19 -31.48
CA ALA A 691 9.37 2.67 -30.41
C ALA A 691 9.24 4.19 -30.23
N LYS A 692 9.13 4.64 -28.99
CA LYS A 692 9.27 6.03 -28.56
C LYS A 692 10.33 6.10 -27.48
N VAL A 693 11.24 7.07 -27.59
CA VAL A 693 12.30 7.28 -26.59
C VAL A 693 12.20 8.68 -26.01
N THR A 694 12.24 8.78 -24.69
CA THR A 694 12.34 10.07 -23.99
C THR A 694 13.70 10.70 -24.25
N ALA A 695 13.73 11.99 -24.55
CA ALA A 695 14.98 12.74 -24.70
C ALA A 695 15.75 12.75 -23.39
N MET A 696 17.05 12.42 -23.45
CA MET A 696 17.97 12.43 -22.32
C MET A 696 19.02 13.50 -22.57
N GLU A 697 19.11 14.52 -21.70
CA GLU A 697 20.04 15.63 -21.90
C GLU A 697 21.49 15.13 -21.95
N GLY A 698 22.20 15.47 -23.03
CA GLY A 698 23.58 15.03 -23.26
C GLY A 698 23.74 13.62 -23.84
N PHE A 699 22.65 12.88 -24.07
CA PHE A 699 22.68 11.53 -24.63
C PHE A 699 21.84 11.41 -25.90
N LYS A 700 22.27 10.50 -26.78
CA LYS A 700 21.51 10.10 -27.97
C LYS A 700 21.18 8.62 -27.86
N VAL A 701 19.88 8.32 -27.80
CA VAL A 701 19.37 6.95 -27.75
C VAL A 701 18.76 6.60 -29.10
N LYS A 702 19.15 5.45 -29.66
CA LYS A 702 18.65 4.93 -30.93
C LYS A 702 18.12 3.52 -30.76
N VAL A 703 17.00 3.20 -31.40
CA VAL A 703 16.37 1.87 -31.36
C VAL A 703 16.26 1.32 -32.79
N VAL A 704 16.66 0.07 -33.01
CA VAL A 704 16.60 -0.56 -34.33
C VAL A 704 16.11 -2.02 -34.23
N PRO A 705 15.05 -2.43 -34.95
CA PRO A 705 14.16 -1.58 -35.77
C PRO A 705 13.30 -0.66 -34.89
N GLU A 706 12.74 0.41 -35.47
CA GLU A 706 11.80 1.32 -34.77
C GLU A 706 10.35 0.79 -34.74
N LYS A 707 10.08 -0.29 -35.47
CA LYS A 707 8.78 -0.96 -35.54
C LYS A 707 8.95 -2.47 -35.38
N LEU A 708 8.12 -3.07 -34.53
CA LEU A 708 7.98 -4.52 -34.38
C LEU A 708 6.62 -4.96 -34.91
N VAL A 709 6.60 -6.10 -35.60
CA VAL A 709 5.40 -6.67 -36.20
C VAL A 709 5.28 -8.10 -35.70
N PHE A 710 4.15 -8.42 -35.09
CA PHE A 710 3.80 -9.76 -34.62
C PHE A 710 2.55 -10.22 -35.36
N ARG A 711 2.57 -11.44 -35.87
CA ARG A 711 1.48 -12.07 -36.63
C ARG A 711 0.54 -12.86 -35.73
N GLU A 712 1.09 -13.41 -34.65
CA GLU A 712 0.35 -14.26 -33.72
C GLU A 712 0.90 -14.16 -32.29
N ARG A 713 0.13 -14.72 -31.35
CA ARG A 713 0.55 -14.87 -29.95
C ARG A 713 1.80 -15.74 -29.87
N SER A 714 2.67 -15.42 -28.91
CA SER A 714 3.95 -16.09 -28.65
C SER A 714 5.04 -15.87 -29.71
N GLU A 715 4.78 -15.10 -30.77
CA GLU A 715 5.85 -14.66 -31.68
C GLU A 715 6.86 -13.77 -30.93
N LYS A 716 8.14 -13.97 -31.22
CA LYS A 716 9.26 -13.23 -30.65
C LYS A 716 9.87 -12.30 -31.69
N GLN A 717 10.14 -11.06 -31.30
CA GLN A 717 10.86 -10.09 -32.11
C GLN A 717 12.01 -9.49 -31.30
N SER A 718 13.13 -9.25 -31.97
CA SER A 718 14.34 -8.69 -31.34
C SER A 718 14.66 -7.31 -31.86
N TYR A 719 15.25 -6.48 -31.01
CA TYR A 719 15.70 -5.13 -31.35
C TYR A 719 16.95 -4.77 -30.57
N LYS A 720 17.62 -3.70 -31.01
CA LYS A 720 18.80 -3.12 -30.37
C LYS A 720 18.53 -1.70 -29.89
N VAL A 721 19.11 -1.35 -28.76
CA VAL A 721 19.17 0.01 -28.20
C VAL A 721 20.63 0.43 -28.14
N SER A 722 20.99 1.55 -28.76
CA SER A 722 22.32 2.15 -28.66
C SER A 722 22.21 3.48 -27.92
N ILE A 723 23.00 3.65 -26.85
CA ILE A 723 23.07 4.86 -26.03
C ILE A 723 24.44 5.49 -26.23
N GLU A 724 24.47 6.65 -26.89
CA GLU A 724 25.67 7.44 -27.11
C GLU A 724 25.72 8.58 -26.10
N GLY A 725 26.76 8.63 -25.28
CA GLY A 725 26.98 9.62 -24.22
C GLY A 725 28.19 10.53 -24.50
N PRO A 726 28.39 11.56 -23.67
CA PRO A 726 29.55 12.44 -23.79
C PRO A 726 30.84 11.70 -23.42
N LYS A 727 31.99 12.16 -23.94
CA LYS A 727 33.31 11.59 -23.60
C LYS A 727 33.67 11.71 -22.12
N THR A 728 33.08 12.66 -21.42
CA THR A 728 33.32 12.89 -20.00
C THR A 728 32.01 13.34 -19.37
N MET A 729 31.66 12.69 -18.27
CA MET A 729 30.52 13.06 -17.42
C MET A 729 31.03 13.63 -16.10
N LYS A 730 30.22 14.44 -15.43
CA LYS A 730 30.49 14.81 -14.05
C LYS A 730 30.40 13.54 -13.18
N GLU A 731 31.18 13.48 -12.12
CA GLU A 731 31.08 12.41 -11.12
C GLU A 731 29.65 12.34 -10.56
N ASP A 732 29.19 11.13 -10.23
CA ASP A 732 27.86 10.82 -9.68
C ASP A 732 26.66 11.33 -10.49
N THR A 733 26.84 11.50 -11.80
CA THR A 733 25.75 11.91 -12.68
C THR A 733 24.85 10.72 -12.98
N VAL A 734 23.55 10.87 -12.72
CA VAL A 734 22.51 9.92 -13.12
C VAL A 734 21.56 10.63 -14.07
N ALA A 735 21.64 10.29 -15.36
CA ALA A 735 20.66 10.69 -16.37
C ALA A 735 19.71 9.54 -16.66
N PHE A 736 18.44 9.83 -16.93
CA PHE A 736 17.47 8.78 -17.23
C PHE A 736 16.40 9.20 -18.24
N GLY A 737 15.80 8.20 -18.86
CA GLY A 737 14.70 8.31 -19.80
C GLY A 737 13.95 6.99 -19.91
N TYR A 738 13.14 6.82 -20.94
CA TYR A 738 12.36 5.61 -21.15
C TYR A 738 12.34 5.23 -22.62
N LEU A 739 12.41 3.92 -22.90
CA LEU A 739 11.96 3.32 -24.15
C LEU A 739 10.51 2.86 -23.94
N THR A 740 9.62 3.21 -24.85
CA THR A 740 8.23 2.79 -24.84
C THR A 740 7.84 2.19 -26.17
N TRP A 741 7.42 0.93 -26.19
CA TRP A 741 6.72 0.35 -27.34
C TRP A 741 5.24 0.68 -27.22
N VAL A 742 4.73 1.44 -28.19
CA VAL A 742 3.32 1.83 -28.26
C VAL A 742 2.66 1.02 -29.36
N GLU A 743 1.60 0.31 -29.03
CA GLU A 743 0.79 -0.42 -29.99
C GLU A 743 0.15 0.55 -31.00
N ILE A 744 0.14 0.16 -32.26
CA ILE A 744 -0.52 0.91 -33.34
C ILE A 744 -1.98 0.45 -33.38
N GLU A 745 -2.92 1.39 -33.26
CA GLU A 745 -4.37 1.13 -33.26
C GLU A 745 -4.88 0.32 -32.05
N GLY A 746 -4.05 0.16 -31.01
CA GLY A 746 -4.42 -0.45 -29.73
C GLY A 746 -3.96 0.38 -28.53
N ASP A 747 -4.09 -0.20 -27.33
CA ASP A 747 -3.92 0.50 -26.05
C ASP A 747 -2.68 0.02 -25.26
N HIS A 748 -1.95 -0.98 -25.75
CA HIS A 748 -0.76 -1.47 -25.01
C HIS A 748 0.41 -0.48 -25.09
N VAL A 749 1.00 -0.25 -23.91
CA VAL A 749 2.16 0.62 -23.71
C VAL A 749 3.19 -0.14 -22.87
N VAL A 750 4.29 -0.54 -23.48
CA VAL A 750 5.34 -1.35 -22.86
C VAL A 750 6.55 -0.47 -22.60
N ARG A 751 6.71 0.01 -21.36
CA ARG A 751 7.73 1.00 -20.98
C ARG A 751 8.90 0.35 -20.25
N SER A 752 10.11 0.68 -20.65
CA SER A 752 11.36 0.24 -20.00
C SER A 752 12.21 1.45 -19.62
N PRO A 753 12.62 1.61 -18.35
CA PRO A 753 13.50 2.70 -17.94
C PRO A 753 14.90 2.53 -18.52
N ILE A 754 15.53 3.67 -18.84
CA ILE A 754 16.91 3.77 -19.31
C ILE A 754 17.66 4.65 -18.33
N VAL A 755 18.77 4.16 -17.79
CA VAL A 755 19.70 4.93 -16.97
C VAL A 755 21.04 5.04 -17.70
N ALA A 756 21.61 6.23 -17.73
CA ALA A 756 22.98 6.48 -18.13
C ALA A 756 23.70 7.17 -16.96
N THR A 757 24.79 6.57 -16.49
CA THR A 757 25.42 6.99 -15.23
C THR A 757 26.95 7.00 -15.30
N SER A 758 27.57 7.86 -14.51
CA SER A 758 29.03 7.89 -14.28
C SER A 758 29.45 7.19 -12.98
N LEU A 759 28.50 6.59 -12.25
CA LEU A 759 28.76 5.75 -11.08
C LEU A 759 29.65 4.56 -11.42
N SER A 760 30.27 3.96 -10.41
CA SER A 760 31.08 2.76 -10.62
C SER A 760 30.22 1.60 -11.11
N SER A 761 30.82 0.76 -11.96
CA SER A 761 30.23 -0.51 -12.42
C SER A 761 30.90 -1.72 -11.76
N ASP A 762 31.72 -1.49 -10.73
CA ASP A 762 32.47 -2.55 -10.05
C ASP A 762 31.49 -3.49 -9.32
N ALA A 763 31.37 -4.72 -9.80
CA ALA A 763 30.55 -5.75 -9.18
C ALA A 763 31.32 -6.43 -8.03
N LEU A 764 30.64 -6.71 -6.93
CA LEU A 764 31.22 -7.49 -5.84
C LEU A 764 31.66 -8.88 -6.34
N GLY A 765 32.94 -9.22 -6.10
CA GLY A 765 33.52 -10.52 -6.43
C GLY A 765 33.90 -10.72 -7.90
N GLY A 766 33.71 -9.72 -8.77
CA GLY A 766 34.27 -9.72 -10.12
C GLY A 766 35.77 -9.40 -10.08
N GLN A 767 36.62 -10.24 -10.64
CA GLN A 767 37.99 -9.82 -10.96
C GLN A 767 37.94 -8.98 -12.24
N ASN A 768 38.37 -7.72 -12.15
CA ASN A 768 38.61 -6.86 -13.30
C ASN A 768 39.61 -7.50 -14.28
#